data_AF-A0A8C9NGJ7-F1
#
_entry.id   AF-A0A8C9NGJ7-F1
#
_cell.length_a   1.000
_cell.length_b   1.000
_cell.length_c   1.000
_cell.angle_alpha   90.00
_cell.angle_beta   90.00
_cell.angle_gamma   90.00
#
_symmetry.space_group_name_H-M   'P 1'
#
loop_
_entity.id
_entity.type
_entity.pdbx_description
1 polymer ?
#
loop_
_entity_poly.entity_id
_entity_poly.type
_entity_poly.pdbx_seq_one_letter_code
_entity_poly.pdbx_strand_id
1 'polypeptide(L)'
;MAGAQPGVHALQLKPVCVSETLKKGVKFWDTDNSTSLVKDARCGKHARAPKDPKLRELLEAGNAGGRLENRMITVVYGPDLVNISYLNLVAFQDDIAKEWSDEVFSLATNLLAQNMSRDAFLEKAYTKLKLQVTPEGRIPLKNIYRLFSSDRKRVETALEACNLPSSRNDSIPQDDFTPEVYRVFLNNLCPRPEIDHIFSEFGAKSKPYLTVDQMMDFINLKQRDPRLNEILYPPLKQEQVQVLIEKYEPNSNLAKKGQISVDGFMRYLSGEENGVVPPEKLDLNEDMSQPLSHYFINSSHNTYLTGTAPGGALILRAVSAHTACTEISSTKHREVIEAIAECAFKTSPFPILLSFENHVDSPKQQAKMAEYCRLIFGDALLMDPLEKYPLEAGVPLPSPMDLMYKILVKNKKKSHKSADGSAKKKLSEQASNTCSDTSSMFEPSSPGAGEAEMESDDDDDYDDDCKKSSMDEGTAGSEAMATEEMSNLVNYIQPVKFESFEVSKKRNKSFEMSSFVETKGLEQLTKSPVEFVEYNKMQLSRIYPKGTRVDSSNYMPQVFWNAGCQMVALNFQTVDLSMQINMGMYEYNGKSGYRLKPEFMRRPDKHFDPFTEGIVDGIVANTLSVKIISGQFLSDKKVGTYVEVDMFGLPVDTRRKALKTKTSQGNAVNPVWEEEAIVFKKVVLPSLACLRLAVYEEGGKFIGHRILPVSAIRPGYHYICLRNERNQPLTLPALFVYIEVKDYVPDTYADVIEALSNPIRYVNLMEQRAKQLAALTLEDEEEVKKEVDHGDAPSEANNEPRPTPAENGVSFTASLTPKPATQVVHSQPAPAEVPRVILPAEVEAQTIEELKQQKSFVKLQKKHYKEMKELVKRHHKKTTDLIKEHTAKYNEIQNDYLRRRAVLEKTAKRDSKKRSETSSPDHSSSTIEQELAALDSEMSQKLVELKEKQQQQLLNLRQEQYYSEKYQKREHIKLLIQKLTDVAEECQNNQLKKLKETCEKEKKELKKKMDKKRQEKITEIHITAQDFSQLLEDAQSKRQEKLVEKHKEIRQQILDEKPKVKSF
;
A
#
# COMPACT_ATOMS: atom_id res chain seq x y z
N MET A 1 -13.94 3.93 15.48
CA MET A 1 -13.50 2.82 16.34
C MET A 1 -14.27 2.94 17.64
N ALA A 2 -15.08 1.94 18.01
CA ALA A 2 -15.69 1.94 19.34
C ALA A 2 -14.58 1.85 20.39
N GLY A 3 -14.48 2.85 21.27
CA GLY A 3 -13.46 2.91 22.33
C GLY A 3 -12.43 4.04 22.22
N ALA A 4 -12.36 4.81 21.13
CA ALA A 4 -11.43 5.95 21.03
C ALA A 4 -11.66 6.97 22.16
N GLN A 5 -10.59 7.39 22.86
CA GLN A 5 -10.71 8.34 23.96
C GLN A 5 -11.04 9.77 23.49
N PRO A 6 -11.70 10.59 24.33
CA PRO A 6 -11.90 12.01 24.04
C PRO A 6 -10.58 12.72 23.71
N GLY A 7 -10.51 13.38 22.55
CA GLY A 7 -9.31 14.04 22.03
C GLY A 7 -8.64 13.31 20.85
N VAL A 8 -8.97 12.04 20.59
CA VAL A 8 -8.62 11.37 19.33
C VAL A 8 -9.61 11.83 18.26
N HIS A 9 -9.13 12.58 17.25
CA HIS A 9 -9.86 13.20 16.12
C HIS A 9 -11.40 13.04 16.13
N ALA A 10 -12.11 14.11 16.49
CA ALA A 10 -13.58 14.13 16.44
C ALA A 10 -14.07 14.03 14.99
N LEU A 11 -14.69 12.90 14.65
CA LEU A 11 -15.21 12.61 13.30
C LEU A 11 -16.17 13.71 12.83
N GLN A 12 -15.80 14.41 11.76
CA GLN A 12 -16.61 15.49 11.18
C GLN A 12 -17.66 14.96 10.20
N LEU A 13 -17.41 13.78 9.61
CA LEU A 13 -18.36 13.09 8.74
C LEU A 13 -19.67 12.76 9.47
N LYS A 14 -20.77 13.34 8.99
CA LYS A 14 -22.12 13.08 9.50
C LYS A 14 -22.83 12.02 8.65
N PRO A 15 -23.61 11.12 9.28
CA PRO A 15 -24.57 10.29 8.57
C PRO A 15 -25.48 11.14 7.69
N VAL A 16 -25.95 10.56 6.60
CA VAL A 16 -26.94 11.19 5.72
C VAL A 16 -28.25 11.43 6.48
N CYS A 17 -28.70 12.68 6.48
CA CYS A 17 -30.06 13.05 6.86
C CYS A 17 -30.75 13.64 5.63
N VAL A 18 -31.91 13.09 5.27
CA VAL A 18 -32.79 13.62 4.22
C VAL A 18 -33.83 14.52 4.90
N SER A 19 -34.09 15.73 4.40
CA SER A 19 -35.11 16.59 4.99
C SER A 19 -36.53 16.05 4.80
N GLU A 20 -37.46 16.55 5.62
CA GLU A 20 -38.89 16.27 5.46
C GLU A 20 -39.45 16.76 4.11
N THR A 21 -38.85 17.80 3.53
CA THR A 21 -39.17 18.33 2.20
C THR A 21 -38.90 17.28 1.11
N LEU A 22 -37.70 16.66 1.14
CA LEU A 22 -37.34 15.61 0.20
C LEU A 22 -38.10 14.30 0.46
N LYS A 23 -38.35 13.93 1.73
CA LYS A 23 -39.11 12.71 2.08
C LYS A 23 -40.58 12.75 1.66
N LYS A 24 -41.26 13.88 1.87
CA LYS A 24 -42.69 14.04 1.50
C LYS A 24 -42.87 14.08 -0.02
N GLY A 25 -41.83 14.52 -0.73
CA GLY A 25 -41.74 14.53 -2.17
C GLY A 25 -42.55 15.65 -2.81
N VAL A 26 -41.93 16.34 -3.75
CA VAL A 26 -42.66 17.01 -4.84
C VAL A 26 -42.78 15.99 -5.97
N LYS A 27 -43.92 15.92 -6.67
CA LYS A 27 -44.15 14.91 -7.73
C LYS A 27 -43.12 15.04 -8.86
N PHE A 28 -42.08 14.21 -8.84
CA PHE A 28 -41.08 14.13 -9.90
C PHE A 28 -41.12 12.76 -10.59
N TRP A 29 -40.72 12.77 -11.87
CA TRP A 29 -40.92 11.65 -12.78
C TRP A 29 -39.83 10.59 -12.67
N ASP A 30 -40.21 9.37 -13.06
CA ASP A 30 -39.42 8.14 -13.03
C ASP A 30 -38.07 8.27 -13.76
N THR A 31 -36.96 7.96 -13.07
CA THR A 31 -35.82 7.30 -13.69
C THR A 31 -35.17 6.29 -12.74
N ASP A 32 -34.69 5.17 -13.30
CA ASP A 32 -34.07 4.00 -12.66
C ASP A 32 -32.75 4.25 -11.86
N ASN A 33 -32.37 5.51 -11.67
CA ASN A 33 -31.00 5.94 -11.37
C ASN A 33 -30.73 6.15 -9.88
N SER A 34 -29.70 5.48 -9.37
CA SER A 34 -29.24 5.66 -7.99
C SER A 34 -28.60 7.03 -7.79
N THR A 35 -28.80 7.64 -6.61
CA THR A 35 -28.11 8.87 -6.17
C THR A 35 -26.59 8.80 -6.30
N SER A 36 -25.97 7.61 -6.23
CA SER A 36 -24.53 7.43 -6.47
C SER A 36 -24.09 7.67 -7.92
N LEU A 37 -25.02 7.86 -8.86
CA LEU A 37 -24.78 8.27 -10.25
C LEU A 37 -24.99 9.78 -10.45
N VAL A 38 -25.53 10.51 -9.47
CA VAL A 38 -25.56 11.98 -9.50
C VAL A 38 -24.13 12.49 -9.32
N LYS A 39 -23.78 13.53 -10.08
CA LYS A 39 -22.42 14.07 -10.15
C LYS A 39 -22.36 15.58 -9.88
N ASP A 40 -23.50 16.29 -9.96
CA ASP A 40 -23.68 17.72 -9.63
C ASP A 40 -25.20 18.02 -9.58
N ALA A 41 -25.60 19.03 -8.82
CA ALA A 41 -26.95 19.59 -8.85
C ALA A 41 -26.83 21.12 -8.83
N ARG A 42 -27.62 21.80 -9.68
CA ARG A 42 -27.50 23.25 -9.92
C ARG A 42 -28.84 23.92 -9.77
N CYS A 43 -28.87 25.12 -9.19
CA CYS A 43 -30.04 25.99 -9.15
C CYS A 43 -29.72 27.39 -9.72
N GLY A 44 -30.74 28.22 -9.91
CA GLY A 44 -30.55 29.62 -10.30
C GLY A 44 -29.89 29.79 -11.66
N LYS A 45 -29.03 30.80 -11.77
CA LYS A 45 -28.26 31.13 -13.00
C LYS A 45 -27.40 29.99 -13.56
N HIS A 46 -27.14 28.94 -12.77
CA HIS A 46 -26.35 27.75 -13.15
C HIS A 46 -27.22 26.59 -13.64
N ALA A 47 -28.54 26.65 -13.43
CA ALA A 47 -29.48 25.68 -13.99
C ALA A 47 -29.69 25.92 -15.50
N ARG A 48 -29.99 24.85 -16.23
CA ARG A 48 -30.10 24.86 -17.68
C ARG A 48 -31.49 25.32 -18.11
N ALA A 49 -31.62 26.60 -18.46
CA ALA A 49 -32.86 27.19 -18.97
C ALA A 49 -33.43 26.44 -20.20
N PRO A 50 -34.77 26.35 -20.33
CA PRO A 50 -35.41 25.78 -21.52
C PRO A 50 -35.09 26.65 -22.74
N LYS A 51 -34.70 26.01 -23.85
CA LYS A 51 -34.42 26.70 -25.12
C LYS A 51 -35.65 26.90 -26.01
N ASP A 52 -36.74 26.17 -25.75
CA ASP A 52 -38.01 26.31 -26.46
C ASP A 52 -38.79 27.50 -25.89
N PRO A 53 -39.11 28.53 -26.69
CA PRO A 53 -39.89 29.69 -26.24
C PRO A 53 -41.27 29.30 -25.67
N LYS A 54 -41.96 28.30 -26.25
CA LYS A 54 -43.30 27.90 -25.80
C LYS A 54 -43.26 27.26 -24.42
N LEU A 55 -42.26 26.41 -24.19
CA LEU A 55 -42.03 25.79 -22.88
C LEU A 55 -41.63 26.84 -21.85
N ARG A 56 -40.81 27.83 -22.23
CA ARG A 56 -40.43 28.95 -21.35
C ARG A 56 -41.64 29.78 -20.94
N GLU A 57 -42.47 30.19 -21.91
CA GLU A 57 -43.69 30.97 -21.68
C GLU A 57 -44.67 30.20 -20.76
N LEU A 58 -44.86 28.90 -20.98
CA LEU A 58 -45.70 28.05 -20.12
C LEU A 58 -45.21 28.00 -18.66
N LEU A 59 -43.89 27.99 -18.44
CA LEU A 59 -43.27 27.93 -17.11
C LEU A 59 -43.19 29.31 -16.41
N GLU A 60 -43.19 30.39 -17.19
CA GLU A 60 -43.26 31.79 -16.71
C GLU A 60 -44.72 32.23 -16.44
N ALA A 61 -45.70 31.70 -17.17
CA ALA A 61 -47.14 31.98 -16.99
C ALA A 61 -47.77 31.31 -15.74
N GLY A 62 -47.05 30.39 -15.09
CA GLY A 62 -47.47 29.83 -13.81
C GLY A 62 -47.44 30.88 -12.70
N ASN A 63 -48.45 30.88 -11.82
CA ASN A 63 -48.67 31.88 -10.76
C ASN A 63 -47.66 31.82 -9.58
N ALA A 64 -46.42 31.42 -9.87
CA ALA A 64 -45.32 31.22 -8.93
C ALA A 64 -44.36 32.41 -9.00
N GLY A 65 -44.35 33.22 -7.93
CA GLY A 65 -43.50 34.41 -7.81
C GLY A 65 -42.01 34.11 -7.92
N GLY A 66 -41.23 35.15 -8.25
CA GLY A 66 -39.78 35.02 -8.51
C GLY A 66 -39.45 34.91 -10.00
N ARG A 67 -38.15 34.95 -10.34
CA ARG A 67 -37.68 34.70 -11.71
C ARG A 67 -37.65 33.19 -11.96
N LEU A 68 -38.13 32.73 -13.12
CA LEU A 68 -38.11 31.30 -13.48
C LEU A 68 -36.73 30.67 -13.24
N GLU A 69 -35.66 31.36 -13.63
CA GLU A 69 -34.26 30.94 -13.45
C GLU A 69 -33.93 30.52 -12.01
N ASN A 70 -34.42 31.25 -11.00
CA ASN A 70 -34.20 30.92 -9.58
C ASN A 70 -34.90 29.62 -9.16
N ARG A 71 -36.06 29.33 -9.76
CA ARG A 71 -36.86 28.14 -9.50
C ARG A 71 -36.38 26.90 -10.26
N MET A 72 -35.42 27.04 -11.18
CA MET A 72 -34.90 25.91 -11.95
C MET A 72 -33.90 25.07 -11.15
N ILE A 73 -33.99 23.75 -11.32
CA ILE A 73 -33.02 22.77 -10.82
C ILE A 73 -32.51 21.94 -12.00
N THR A 74 -31.20 21.76 -12.13
CA THR A 74 -30.59 20.81 -13.07
C THR A 74 -29.78 19.79 -12.29
N VAL A 75 -30.29 18.56 -12.20
CA VAL A 75 -29.55 17.41 -11.67
C VAL A 75 -28.79 16.75 -12.82
N VAL A 76 -27.48 16.64 -12.69
CA VAL A 76 -26.62 16.10 -13.74
C VAL A 76 -26.03 14.77 -13.27
N TYR A 77 -26.38 13.70 -13.97
CA TYR A 77 -26.10 12.32 -13.56
C TYR A 77 -25.50 11.51 -14.72
N GLY A 78 -24.88 10.37 -14.43
CA GLY A 78 -24.36 9.46 -15.45
C GLY A 78 -23.43 8.39 -14.88
N PRO A 79 -23.09 7.35 -15.67
CA PRO A 79 -22.06 6.38 -15.28
C PRO A 79 -20.70 7.06 -15.07
N ASP A 80 -20.30 7.98 -15.94
CA ASP A 80 -18.97 8.61 -15.92
C ASP A 80 -19.03 10.14 -16.14
N LEU A 81 -17.89 10.76 -16.44
CA LEU A 81 -17.76 12.21 -16.61
C LEU A 81 -17.94 12.68 -18.07
N VAL A 82 -17.96 11.74 -19.02
CA VAL A 82 -18.14 11.97 -20.47
C VAL A 82 -19.60 11.66 -20.84
N ASN A 83 -20.10 10.50 -20.42
CA ASN A 83 -21.47 10.05 -20.65
C ASN A 83 -22.40 10.60 -19.55
N ILE A 84 -22.85 11.85 -19.72
CA ILE A 84 -23.72 12.54 -18.76
C ILE A 84 -25.11 12.84 -19.34
N SER A 85 -26.12 12.77 -18.49
CA SER A 85 -27.51 13.14 -18.74
C SER A 85 -27.95 14.25 -17.79
N TYR A 86 -28.99 14.98 -18.19
CA TYR A 86 -29.49 16.16 -17.51
C TYR A 86 -30.98 15.97 -17.20
N LEU A 87 -31.34 15.99 -15.92
CA LEU A 87 -32.71 16.08 -15.45
C LEU A 87 -32.96 17.55 -15.07
N ASN A 88 -33.84 18.23 -15.81
CA ASN A 88 -34.21 19.62 -15.54
C ASN A 88 -35.60 19.66 -14.91
N LEU A 89 -35.69 20.30 -13.76
CA LEU A 89 -36.90 20.42 -12.95
C LEU A 89 -37.16 21.91 -12.68
N VAL A 90 -38.41 22.23 -12.30
CA VAL A 90 -38.80 23.58 -11.88
C VAL A 90 -39.57 23.46 -10.57
N ALA A 91 -39.10 24.16 -9.54
CA ALA A 91 -39.76 24.26 -8.25
C ALA A 91 -40.88 25.31 -8.26
N PHE A 92 -41.74 25.25 -7.24
CA PHE A 92 -42.78 26.25 -7.01
C PHE A 92 -42.23 27.55 -6.37
N GLN A 93 -41.08 27.47 -5.68
CA GLN A 93 -40.46 28.59 -4.97
C GLN A 93 -38.93 28.53 -5.08
N ASP A 94 -38.26 29.69 -4.98
CA ASP A 94 -36.81 29.87 -5.15
C ASP A 94 -36.00 29.16 -4.06
N ASP A 95 -36.50 29.13 -2.83
CA ASP A 95 -35.90 28.48 -1.66
C ASP A 95 -35.90 26.95 -1.78
N ILE A 96 -37.03 26.36 -2.18
CA ILE A 96 -37.17 24.92 -2.46
C ILE A 96 -36.18 24.49 -3.56
N ALA A 97 -35.99 25.30 -4.61
CA ALA A 97 -35.04 24.97 -5.68
C ALA A 97 -33.60 24.85 -5.16
N LYS A 98 -33.22 25.74 -4.23
CA LYS A 98 -31.89 25.75 -3.61
C LYS A 98 -31.72 24.62 -2.58
N GLU A 99 -32.71 24.41 -1.70
CA GLU A 99 -32.71 23.30 -0.73
C GLU A 99 -32.52 21.96 -1.45
N TRP A 100 -33.26 21.73 -2.54
CA TRP A 100 -33.13 20.52 -3.34
C TRP A 100 -31.79 20.38 -4.05
N SER A 101 -31.19 21.46 -4.59
CA SER A 101 -29.85 21.35 -5.19
C SER A 101 -28.78 21.02 -4.16
N ASP A 102 -28.82 21.69 -3.01
CA ASP A 102 -27.82 21.56 -1.96
C ASP A 102 -27.92 20.18 -1.28
N GLU A 103 -29.13 19.70 -0.96
CA GLU A 103 -29.33 18.36 -0.40
C GLU A 103 -29.03 17.24 -1.39
N VAL A 104 -29.50 17.29 -2.63
CA VAL A 104 -29.22 16.23 -3.63
C VAL A 104 -27.71 16.13 -3.89
N PHE A 105 -27.00 17.24 -3.90
CA PHE A 105 -25.54 17.25 -4.04
C PHE A 105 -24.83 16.68 -2.80
N SER A 106 -25.27 17.06 -1.59
CA SER A 106 -24.77 16.51 -0.32
C SER A 106 -24.96 14.99 -0.24
N LEU A 107 -26.15 14.49 -0.61
CA LEU A 107 -26.48 13.06 -0.68
C LEU A 107 -25.59 12.30 -1.66
N ALA A 108 -25.31 12.89 -2.83
CA ALA A 108 -24.46 12.27 -3.85
C ALA A 108 -22.98 12.22 -3.44
N THR A 109 -22.50 13.20 -2.67
CA THR A 109 -21.08 13.37 -2.33
C THR A 109 -20.68 12.81 -0.95
N ASN A 110 -21.64 12.55 -0.06
CA ASN A 110 -21.39 12.06 1.31
C ASN A 110 -20.52 10.78 1.35
N LEU A 111 -19.40 10.85 2.08
CA LEU A 111 -18.40 9.78 2.13
C LEU A 111 -18.86 8.53 2.86
N LEU A 112 -19.70 8.66 3.91
CA LEU A 112 -20.23 7.51 4.63
C LEU A 112 -21.22 6.74 3.77
N ALA A 113 -22.09 7.43 3.02
CA ALA A 113 -23.01 6.81 2.07
C ALA A 113 -22.29 6.08 0.92
N GLN A 114 -21.11 6.55 0.51
CA GLN A 114 -20.28 5.86 -0.49
C GLN A 114 -19.47 4.69 0.08
N ASN A 115 -19.22 4.68 1.39
CA ASN A 115 -18.47 3.67 2.13
C ASN A 115 -19.36 2.90 3.13
N MET A 116 -20.65 2.74 2.79
CA MET A 116 -21.65 2.09 3.65
C MET A 116 -21.34 0.61 3.89
N SER A 117 -21.92 0.04 4.95
CA SER A 117 -21.74 -1.36 5.32
C SER A 117 -22.31 -2.33 4.26
N ARG A 118 -21.92 -3.61 4.35
CA ARG A 118 -22.44 -4.63 3.44
C ARG A 118 -23.96 -4.78 3.58
N ASP A 119 -24.44 -4.80 4.81
CA ASP A 119 -25.86 -4.89 5.13
C ASP A 119 -26.64 -3.70 4.54
N ALA A 120 -26.15 -2.47 4.69
CA ALA A 120 -26.77 -1.27 4.12
C ALA A 120 -26.77 -1.27 2.57
N PHE A 121 -25.78 -1.88 1.91
CA PHE A 121 -25.81 -2.11 0.46
C PHE A 121 -26.89 -3.12 0.03
N LEU A 122 -27.17 -4.13 0.86
CA LEU A 122 -28.26 -5.09 0.62
C LEU A 122 -29.63 -4.42 0.87
N GLU A 123 -29.76 -3.59 1.90
CA GLU A 123 -30.95 -2.75 2.13
C GLU A 123 -31.20 -1.77 0.98
N LYS A 124 -30.14 -1.20 0.38
CA LYS A 124 -30.25 -0.39 -0.85
C LYS A 124 -30.80 -1.20 -2.03
N ALA A 125 -30.43 -2.47 -2.16
CA ALA A 125 -30.96 -3.36 -3.19
C ALA A 125 -32.44 -3.72 -2.94
N TYR A 126 -32.82 -4.02 -1.69
CA TYR A 126 -34.20 -4.22 -1.25
C TYR A 126 -35.08 -2.98 -1.50
N THR A 127 -34.58 -1.80 -1.12
CA THR A 127 -35.28 -0.52 -1.33
C THR A 127 -35.55 -0.26 -2.81
N LYS A 128 -34.59 -0.59 -3.70
CA LYS A 128 -34.82 -0.51 -5.15
C LYS A 128 -35.97 -1.41 -5.61
N LEU A 129 -36.08 -2.64 -5.11
CA LEU A 129 -37.19 -3.54 -5.43
C LEU A 129 -38.53 -3.00 -4.92
N LYS A 130 -38.54 -2.43 -3.70
CA LYS A 130 -39.74 -1.82 -3.10
C LYS A 130 -40.24 -0.58 -3.85
N LEU A 131 -39.34 0.21 -4.45
CA LEU A 131 -39.72 1.39 -5.24
C LEU A 131 -40.20 1.04 -6.66
N GLN A 132 -39.71 -0.05 -7.25
CA GLN A 132 -40.08 -0.49 -8.61
C GLN A 132 -41.35 -1.34 -8.65
N VAL A 133 -42.50 -0.76 -8.28
CA VAL A 133 -43.82 -1.45 -8.24
C VAL A 133 -44.66 -1.30 -9.52
N THR A 134 -45.69 -2.14 -9.66
CA THR A 134 -46.79 -1.96 -10.62
C THR A 134 -47.74 -0.82 -10.18
N PRO A 135 -48.66 -0.34 -11.03
CA PRO A 135 -49.68 0.64 -10.64
C PRO A 135 -50.56 0.19 -9.46
N GLU A 136 -50.70 -1.12 -9.24
CA GLU A 136 -51.42 -1.73 -8.12
C GLU A 136 -50.56 -1.85 -6.85
N GLY A 137 -49.37 -1.26 -6.81
CA GLY A 137 -48.47 -1.26 -5.65
C GLY A 137 -47.75 -2.58 -5.39
N ARG A 138 -47.69 -3.51 -6.35
CA ARG A 138 -47.06 -4.84 -6.18
C ARG A 138 -45.66 -4.89 -6.78
N ILE A 139 -44.75 -5.62 -6.14
CA ILE A 139 -43.36 -5.81 -6.59
C ILE A 139 -43.33 -6.85 -7.73
N PRO A 140 -42.93 -6.50 -8.97
CA PRO A 140 -42.87 -7.44 -10.08
C PRO A 140 -41.71 -8.43 -9.94
N LEU A 141 -41.97 -9.74 -10.01
CA LEU A 141 -40.93 -10.77 -9.90
C LEU A 141 -39.88 -10.68 -11.02
N LYS A 142 -40.26 -10.20 -12.21
CA LYS A 142 -39.33 -9.84 -13.30
C LYS A 142 -38.21 -8.89 -12.87
N ASN A 143 -38.40 -8.07 -11.83
CA ASN A 143 -37.36 -7.16 -11.30
C ASN A 143 -36.39 -7.91 -10.38
N ILE A 144 -36.87 -8.82 -9.54
CA ILE A 144 -36.03 -9.72 -8.71
C ILE A 144 -35.16 -10.60 -9.62
N TYR A 145 -35.76 -11.24 -10.62
CA TYR A 145 -35.04 -12.05 -11.63
C TYR A 145 -34.06 -11.25 -12.51
N ARG A 146 -34.22 -9.92 -12.62
CA ARG A 146 -33.26 -9.04 -13.30
C ARG A 146 -32.11 -8.66 -12.37
N LEU A 147 -32.39 -8.43 -11.10
CA LEU A 147 -31.39 -8.05 -10.09
C LEU A 147 -30.44 -9.22 -9.74
N PHE A 148 -30.97 -10.45 -9.72
CA PHE A 148 -30.23 -11.68 -9.43
C PHE A 148 -30.19 -12.63 -10.65
N SER A 149 -29.83 -12.09 -11.82
CA SER A 149 -29.95 -12.80 -13.10
C SER A 149 -28.98 -13.97 -13.31
N SER A 150 -27.93 -14.07 -12.48
CA SER A 150 -26.81 -15.00 -12.66
C SER A 150 -27.21 -16.48 -12.52
N ASP A 151 -28.20 -16.80 -11.67
CA ASP A 151 -28.81 -18.13 -11.62
C ASP A 151 -30.31 -18.06 -11.30
N ARG A 152 -31.14 -18.11 -12.35
CA ARG A 152 -32.60 -17.99 -12.22
C ARG A 152 -33.23 -19.14 -11.43
N LYS A 153 -32.76 -20.38 -11.58
CA LYS A 153 -33.32 -21.53 -10.84
C LYS A 153 -33.10 -21.35 -9.34
N ARG A 154 -31.94 -20.81 -8.97
CA ARG A 154 -31.63 -20.50 -7.56
C ARG A 154 -32.53 -19.42 -6.97
N VAL A 155 -32.89 -18.40 -7.77
CA VAL A 155 -33.89 -17.38 -7.37
C VAL A 155 -35.27 -17.99 -7.17
N GLU A 156 -35.71 -18.86 -8.10
CA GLU A 156 -36.98 -19.59 -8.03
C GLU A 156 -37.09 -20.39 -6.73
N THR A 157 -36.11 -21.27 -6.45
CA THR A 157 -36.06 -22.06 -5.21
C THR A 157 -35.97 -21.19 -3.95
N ALA A 158 -35.25 -20.07 -3.98
CA ALA A 158 -35.14 -19.17 -2.82
C ALA A 158 -36.44 -18.42 -2.51
N LEU A 159 -37.28 -18.14 -3.52
CA LEU A 159 -38.62 -17.57 -3.35
C LEU A 159 -39.59 -18.60 -2.77
N GLU A 160 -39.55 -19.84 -3.29
CA GLU A 160 -40.37 -20.96 -2.81
C GLU A 160 -40.07 -21.28 -1.35
N ALA A 161 -38.79 -21.28 -0.95
CA ALA A 161 -38.37 -21.44 0.44
C ALA A 161 -38.88 -20.32 1.38
N CYS A 162 -39.29 -19.17 0.83
CA CYS A 162 -39.92 -18.07 1.58
C CYS A 162 -41.47 -18.11 1.53
N ASN A 163 -42.07 -19.13 0.90
CA ASN A 163 -43.50 -19.20 0.58
C ASN A 163 -44.01 -18.05 -0.30
N LEU A 164 -43.14 -17.49 -1.16
CA LEU A 164 -43.47 -16.42 -2.09
C LEU A 164 -43.76 -16.97 -3.50
N PRO A 165 -44.56 -16.27 -4.33
CA PRO A 165 -44.74 -16.62 -5.74
C PRO A 165 -43.39 -16.67 -6.47
N SER A 166 -43.14 -17.73 -7.23
CA SER A 166 -41.85 -17.98 -7.90
C SER A 166 -41.88 -17.70 -9.41
N SER A 167 -43.05 -17.66 -10.05
CA SER A 167 -43.18 -17.37 -11.48
C SER A 167 -42.73 -15.95 -11.84
N ARG A 168 -41.95 -15.83 -12.92
CA ARG A 168 -41.34 -14.56 -13.37
C ARG A 168 -42.35 -13.45 -13.67
N ASN A 169 -43.56 -13.81 -14.08
CA ASN A 169 -44.60 -12.84 -14.48
C ASN A 169 -45.49 -12.38 -13.32
N ASP A 170 -45.34 -13.00 -12.15
CA ASP A 170 -46.17 -12.72 -10.99
C ASP A 170 -45.69 -11.44 -10.27
N SER A 171 -46.41 -11.06 -9.21
CA SER A 171 -46.02 -9.93 -8.36
C SER A 171 -46.36 -10.18 -6.90
N ILE A 172 -45.52 -9.67 -6.00
CA ILE A 172 -45.63 -9.83 -4.55
C ILE A 172 -46.20 -8.53 -3.96
N PRO A 173 -47.21 -8.57 -3.06
CA PRO A 173 -47.60 -7.40 -2.28
C PRO A 173 -46.40 -6.82 -1.53
N GLN A 174 -46.34 -5.50 -1.34
CA GLN A 174 -45.22 -4.90 -0.60
C GLN A 174 -45.15 -5.41 0.84
N ASP A 175 -46.28 -5.61 1.51
CA ASP A 175 -46.33 -6.01 2.93
C ASP A 175 -45.79 -7.42 3.17
N ASP A 176 -46.02 -8.35 2.22
CA ASP A 176 -45.54 -9.73 2.30
C ASP A 176 -44.00 -9.85 2.15
N PHE A 177 -43.35 -8.85 1.55
CA PHE A 177 -41.90 -8.84 1.30
C PHE A 177 -41.18 -7.97 2.33
N THR A 178 -41.20 -8.34 3.61
CA THR A 178 -40.54 -7.58 4.70
C THR A 178 -39.00 -7.66 4.63
N PRO A 179 -38.25 -6.84 5.39
CA PRO A 179 -36.79 -6.96 5.48
C PRO A 179 -36.31 -8.33 5.99
N GLU A 180 -37.07 -8.95 6.90
CA GLU A 180 -36.82 -10.29 7.44
C GLU A 180 -37.01 -11.34 6.35
N VAL A 181 -38.12 -11.28 5.61
CA VAL A 181 -38.38 -12.17 4.47
C VAL A 181 -37.30 -12.00 3.40
N TYR A 182 -36.85 -10.77 3.14
CA TYR A 182 -35.73 -10.51 2.23
C TYR A 182 -34.41 -11.12 2.71
N ARG A 183 -34.10 -11.07 4.02
CA ARG A 183 -32.92 -11.75 4.59
C ARG A 183 -33.03 -13.28 4.46
N VAL A 184 -34.20 -13.88 4.71
CA VAL A 184 -34.41 -15.33 4.49
C VAL A 184 -34.24 -15.69 3.01
N PHE A 185 -34.77 -14.87 2.10
CA PHE A 185 -34.56 -15.03 0.65
C PHE A 185 -33.06 -14.97 0.29
N LEU A 186 -32.32 -13.99 0.80
CA LEU A 186 -30.87 -13.88 0.56
C LEU A 186 -30.08 -15.07 1.14
N ASN A 187 -30.44 -15.57 2.32
CA ASN A 187 -29.78 -16.72 2.94
C ASN A 187 -29.99 -18.01 2.14
N ASN A 188 -31.15 -18.18 1.49
CA ASN A 188 -31.41 -19.29 0.56
C ASN A 188 -30.76 -19.08 -0.82
N LEU A 189 -30.75 -17.85 -1.34
CA LEU A 189 -30.12 -17.49 -2.61
C LEU A 189 -28.59 -17.53 -2.56
N CYS A 190 -27.99 -17.25 -1.40
CA CYS A 190 -26.55 -17.09 -1.23
C CYS A 190 -26.02 -17.72 0.08
N PRO A 191 -26.22 -19.04 0.33
CA PRO A 191 -25.67 -19.75 1.48
C PRO A 191 -24.15 -19.58 1.65
N ARG A 192 -23.72 -19.59 2.93
CA ARG A 192 -22.42 -19.08 3.43
C ARG A 192 -21.66 -20.08 4.32
N PRO A 193 -21.34 -21.29 3.81
CA PRO A 193 -20.70 -22.35 4.61
C PRO A 193 -19.34 -21.94 5.22
N GLU A 194 -18.66 -20.95 4.64
CA GLU A 194 -17.41 -20.42 5.16
C GLU A 194 -17.61 -19.64 6.48
N ILE A 195 -18.77 -19.02 6.69
CA ILE A 195 -19.07 -18.34 7.97
C ILE A 195 -19.44 -19.36 9.04
N ASP A 196 -20.16 -20.43 8.70
CA ASP A 196 -20.42 -21.54 9.62
C ASP A 196 -19.12 -22.16 10.15
N HIS A 197 -18.12 -22.32 9.27
CA HIS A 197 -16.77 -22.76 9.67
C HIS A 197 -16.09 -21.76 10.62
N ILE A 198 -16.03 -20.49 10.26
CA ILE A 198 -15.41 -19.43 11.10
C ILE A 198 -16.09 -19.38 12.47
N PHE A 199 -17.42 -19.38 12.52
CA PHE A 199 -18.20 -19.38 13.75
C PHE A 199 -17.87 -20.61 14.62
N SER A 200 -17.72 -21.78 14.01
CA SER A 200 -17.36 -23.02 14.69
C SER A 200 -15.91 -23.07 15.19
N GLU A 201 -15.01 -22.24 14.63
CA GLU A 201 -13.61 -22.10 15.06
C GLU A 201 -13.49 -21.34 16.39
N PHE A 202 -14.28 -20.27 16.57
CA PHE A 202 -14.34 -19.49 17.81
C PHE A 202 -15.38 -20.01 18.82
N GLY A 203 -16.32 -20.84 18.35
CA GLY A 203 -17.37 -21.46 19.15
C GLY A 203 -16.95 -22.75 19.86
N ALA A 204 -17.77 -23.19 20.82
CA ALA A 204 -17.67 -24.56 21.31
C ALA A 204 -18.32 -25.48 20.27
N LYS A 205 -17.63 -26.55 19.85
CA LYS A 205 -18.02 -27.47 18.75
C LYS A 205 -19.43 -28.09 18.83
N SER A 206 -20.15 -27.91 19.94
CA SER A 206 -21.51 -28.42 20.18
C SER A 206 -22.55 -27.35 20.54
N LYS A 207 -22.19 -26.05 20.54
CA LYS A 207 -23.10 -24.95 20.92
C LYS A 207 -23.51 -24.12 19.70
N PRO A 208 -24.80 -23.79 19.52
CA PRO A 208 -25.27 -22.99 18.39
C PRO A 208 -25.13 -21.46 18.61
N TYR A 209 -24.24 -21.04 19.52
CA TYR A 209 -24.02 -19.65 19.90
C TYR A 209 -22.57 -19.41 20.36
N LEU A 210 -22.07 -18.19 20.18
CA LEU A 210 -20.91 -17.66 20.91
C LEU A 210 -21.39 -16.92 22.16
N THR A 211 -20.59 -16.93 23.22
CA THR A 211 -20.78 -16.11 24.43
C THR A 211 -20.17 -14.70 24.25
N VAL A 212 -20.53 -13.75 25.12
CA VAL A 212 -19.92 -12.39 25.13
C VAL A 212 -18.40 -12.46 25.14
N ASP A 213 -17.82 -13.34 25.95
CA ASP A 213 -16.37 -13.47 26.11
C ASP A 213 -15.71 -14.00 24.82
N GLN A 214 -16.31 -15.01 24.19
CA GLN A 214 -15.82 -15.51 22.89
C GLN A 214 -15.95 -14.47 21.77
N MET A 215 -17.01 -13.65 21.79
CA MET A 215 -17.17 -12.55 20.83
C MET A 215 -16.17 -11.41 21.11
N MET A 216 -15.89 -11.14 22.39
CA MET A 216 -14.89 -10.16 22.83
C MET A 216 -13.48 -10.59 22.42
N ASP A 217 -13.12 -11.86 22.64
CA ASP A 217 -11.86 -12.44 22.19
C ASP A 217 -11.75 -12.41 20.66
N PHE A 218 -12.80 -12.76 19.93
CA PHE A 218 -12.83 -12.65 18.47
C PHE A 218 -12.56 -11.20 18.00
N ILE A 219 -13.26 -10.20 18.56
CA ILE A 219 -13.05 -8.80 18.19
C ILE A 219 -11.63 -8.34 18.55
N ASN A 220 -11.18 -8.57 19.79
CA ASN A 220 -9.92 -8.04 20.30
C ASN A 220 -8.67 -8.76 19.76
N LEU A 221 -8.77 -10.05 19.37
CA LEU A 221 -7.65 -10.85 18.87
C LEU A 221 -7.61 -10.98 17.33
N LYS A 222 -8.74 -10.85 16.63
CA LYS A 222 -8.82 -11.01 15.17
C LYS A 222 -9.20 -9.74 14.41
N GLN A 223 -10.11 -8.93 14.93
CA GLN A 223 -10.61 -7.72 14.25
C GLN A 223 -9.89 -6.42 14.66
N ARG A 224 -9.11 -6.45 15.76
CA ARG A 224 -8.35 -5.29 16.24
C ARG A 224 -7.04 -5.14 15.47
N ASP A 225 -6.74 -3.92 15.04
CA ASP A 225 -5.45 -3.58 14.45
C ASP A 225 -4.33 -3.54 15.52
N PRO A 226 -3.34 -4.46 15.48
CA PRO A 226 -2.29 -4.53 16.50
C PRO A 226 -1.32 -3.35 16.44
N ARG A 227 -1.29 -2.59 15.33
CA ARG A 227 -0.46 -1.38 15.17
C ARG A 227 -1.02 -0.18 15.95
N LEU A 228 -2.27 -0.26 16.41
CA LEU A 228 -2.91 0.83 17.15
C LEU A 228 -2.56 0.76 18.64
N ASN A 229 -2.13 1.89 19.18
CA ASN A 229 -1.81 2.06 20.60
C ASN A 229 -3.03 1.74 21.50
N GLU A 230 -2.84 0.89 22.51
CA GLU A 230 -3.89 0.38 23.39
C GLU A 230 -4.48 1.42 24.36
N ILE A 231 -3.82 2.56 24.58
CA ILE A 231 -4.35 3.64 25.43
C ILE A 231 -5.28 4.54 24.62
N LEU A 232 -4.90 4.87 23.38
CA LEU A 232 -5.70 5.67 22.45
C LEU A 232 -6.86 4.89 21.84
N TYR A 233 -6.64 3.60 21.58
CA TYR A 233 -7.61 2.65 21.02
C TYR A 233 -7.67 1.38 21.91
N PRO A 234 -8.29 1.48 23.09
CA PRO A 234 -8.43 0.35 24.00
C PRO A 234 -9.20 -0.82 23.39
N PRO A 235 -8.89 -2.07 23.81
CA PRO A 235 -9.72 -3.24 23.46
C PRO A 235 -11.14 -3.06 24.01
N LEU A 236 -12.12 -3.67 23.33
CA LEU A 236 -13.51 -3.64 23.77
C LEU A 236 -13.68 -4.42 25.07
N LYS A 237 -14.45 -3.86 25.99
CA LYS A 237 -14.86 -4.50 27.24
C LYS A 237 -16.16 -5.30 27.07
N GLN A 238 -16.43 -6.20 28.01
CA GLN A 238 -17.58 -7.09 28.01
C GLN A 238 -18.92 -6.33 27.85
N GLU A 239 -19.07 -5.17 28.50
CA GLU A 239 -20.28 -4.34 28.42
C GLU A 239 -20.49 -3.74 27.02
N GLN A 240 -19.40 -3.38 26.34
CA GLN A 240 -19.45 -2.84 24.98
C GLN A 240 -19.79 -3.94 23.96
N VAL A 241 -19.28 -5.15 24.16
CA VAL A 241 -19.59 -6.32 23.33
C VAL A 241 -21.03 -6.78 23.56
N GLN A 242 -21.56 -6.68 24.79
CA GLN A 242 -22.97 -6.92 25.08
C GLN A 242 -23.90 -5.99 24.27
N VAL A 243 -23.57 -4.69 24.17
CA VAL A 243 -24.32 -3.75 23.31
C VAL A 243 -24.26 -4.12 21.82
N LEU A 244 -23.12 -4.64 21.33
CA LEU A 244 -23.03 -5.16 19.96
C LEU A 244 -23.90 -6.41 19.75
N ILE A 245 -23.94 -7.32 20.73
CA ILE A 245 -24.83 -8.49 20.69
C ILE A 245 -26.28 -8.03 20.66
N GLU A 246 -26.68 -7.07 21.50
CA GLU A 246 -28.04 -6.51 21.52
C GLU A 246 -28.42 -5.79 20.22
N LYS A 247 -27.46 -5.16 19.52
CA LYS A 247 -27.67 -4.54 18.19
C LYS A 247 -27.87 -5.59 17.09
N TYR A 248 -27.12 -6.68 17.12
CA TYR A 248 -26.99 -7.60 15.97
C TYR A 248 -27.74 -8.93 16.10
N GLU A 249 -27.97 -9.44 17.31
CA GLU A 249 -28.64 -10.73 17.51
C GLU A 249 -30.17 -10.62 17.34
N PRO A 250 -30.79 -11.29 16.34
CA PRO A 250 -32.23 -11.24 16.14
C PRO A 250 -33.04 -11.88 17.29
N ASN A 251 -32.52 -12.91 17.96
CA ASN A 251 -33.23 -13.58 19.03
C ASN A 251 -32.99 -12.86 20.35
N SER A 252 -33.95 -12.02 20.78
CA SER A 252 -33.87 -11.25 22.02
C SER A 252 -33.62 -12.11 23.28
N ASN A 253 -33.94 -13.41 23.26
CA ASN A 253 -33.65 -14.32 24.37
C ASN A 253 -32.19 -14.81 24.41
N LEU A 254 -31.50 -14.83 23.28
CA LEU A 254 -30.05 -15.07 23.22
C LEU A 254 -29.31 -13.77 23.57
N ALA A 255 -29.74 -12.64 22.99
CA ALA A 255 -29.14 -11.33 23.27
C ALA A 255 -29.10 -11.00 24.77
N LYS A 256 -30.22 -11.18 25.48
CA LYS A 256 -30.34 -10.99 26.94
C LYS A 256 -29.47 -11.95 27.78
N LYS A 257 -28.98 -13.05 27.20
CA LYS A 257 -28.08 -14.01 27.84
C LYS A 257 -26.61 -13.75 27.46
N GLY A 258 -26.32 -12.70 26.71
CA GLY A 258 -25.00 -12.45 26.16
C GLY A 258 -24.55 -13.55 25.19
N GLN A 259 -25.49 -14.00 24.34
CA GLN A 259 -25.28 -15.06 23.36
C GLN A 259 -25.61 -14.54 21.97
N ILE A 260 -24.72 -14.80 21.01
CA ILE A 260 -24.90 -14.45 19.60
C ILE A 260 -24.89 -15.70 18.73
N SER A 261 -25.90 -15.82 17.87
CA SER A 261 -26.11 -16.89 16.91
C SER A 261 -25.26 -16.68 15.64
N VAL A 262 -25.25 -17.67 14.74
CA VAL A 262 -24.60 -17.52 13.42
C VAL A 262 -25.23 -16.37 12.63
N ASP A 263 -26.55 -16.16 12.70
CA ASP A 263 -27.22 -15.05 11.99
C ASP A 263 -26.84 -13.69 12.61
N GLY A 264 -26.80 -13.58 13.94
CA GLY A 264 -26.29 -12.40 14.63
C GLY A 264 -24.83 -12.09 14.25
N PHE A 265 -23.98 -13.12 14.19
CA PHE A 265 -22.58 -12.98 13.79
C PHE A 265 -22.42 -12.59 12.32
N MET A 266 -23.22 -13.13 11.41
CA MET A 266 -23.28 -12.71 10.00
C MET A 266 -23.69 -11.25 9.85
N ARG A 267 -24.64 -10.78 10.66
CA ARG A 267 -25.06 -9.37 10.69
C ARG A 267 -23.95 -8.47 11.22
N TYR A 268 -23.27 -8.84 12.32
CA TYR A 268 -22.08 -8.14 12.81
C TYR A 268 -21.00 -8.02 11.72
N LEU A 269 -20.63 -9.13 11.07
CA LEU A 269 -19.60 -9.14 10.03
C LEU A 269 -19.95 -8.21 8.87
N SER A 270 -21.24 -8.12 8.53
CA SER A 270 -21.79 -7.29 7.45
C SER A 270 -22.09 -5.84 7.86
N GLY A 271 -22.00 -5.54 9.15
CA GLY A 271 -22.44 -4.30 9.79
C GLY A 271 -21.44 -3.14 9.72
N GLU A 272 -21.81 -2.03 10.34
CA GLU A 272 -21.08 -0.75 10.25
C GLU A 272 -19.79 -0.74 11.07
N GLU A 273 -19.81 -1.32 12.27
CA GLU A 273 -18.64 -1.39 13.14
C GLU A 273 -17.49 -2.19 12.50
N ASN A 274 -17.82 -3.21 11.70
CA ASN A 274 -16.88 -4.13 11.07
C ASN A 274 -16.43 -3.70 9.65
N GLY A 275 -16.56 -2.42 9.29
CA GLY A 275 -16.03 -1.89 8.02
C GLY A 275 -14.51 -2.02 7.92
N VAL A 276 -13.98 -2.36 6.72
CA VAL A 276 -12.55 -2.58 6.44
C VAL A 276 -11.68 -1.30 6.54
N VAL A 277 -12.29 -0.12 6.42
CA VAL A 277 -11.64 1.19 6.58
C VAL A 277 -12.36 1.95 7.70
N PRO A 278 -11.64 2.52 8.68
CA PRO A 278 -12.24 3.38 9.70
C PRO A 278 -12.84 4.65 9.07
N PRO A 279 -14.05 5.10 9.47
CA PRO A 279 -14.59 6.41 9.06
C PRO A 279 -13.60 7.56 9.30
N GLU A 280 -12.82 7.48 10.37
CA GLU A 280 -11.80 8.47 10.73
C GLU A 280 -10.68 8.58 9.68
N LYS A 281 -10.44 7.54 8.85
CA LYS A 281 -9.45 7.56 7.75
C LYS A 281 -10.03 8.10 6.44
N LEU A 282 -11.35 8.13 6.30
CA LEU A 282 -12.05 8.75 5.16
C LEU A 282 -12.24 10.26 5.38
N ASP A 283 -12.39 10.67 6.64
CA ASP A 283 -12.55 12.07 7.06
C ASP A 283 -11.32 12.94 6.76
N LEU A 284 -11.48 14.26 6.83
CA LEU A 284 -10.39 15.24 6.75
C LEU A 284 -9.59 15.20 8.06
N ASN A 285 -8.56 14.37 8.11
CA ASN A 285 -7.82 14.02 9.33
C ASN A 285 -6.29 14.26 9.24
N GLU A 286 -5.77 14.65 8.08
CA GLU A 286 -4.35 14.95 7.89
C GLU A 286 -4.07 16.42 8.22
N ASP A 287 -2.85 16.72 8.65
CA ASP A 287 -2.44 18.09 8.93
C ASP A 287 -2.39 18.91 7.63
N MET A 288 -3.31 19.88 7.51
CA MET A 288 -3.45 20.79 6.38
C MET A 288 -2.69 22.12 6.54
N SER A 289 -1.91 22.26 7.62
CA SER A 289 -1.11 23.46 7.95
C SER A 289 0.36 23.39 7.49
N GLN A 290 0.81 22.25 6.96
CA GLN A 290 2.13 22.11 6.35
C GLN A 290 2.23 22.91 5.04
N PRO A 291 3.44 23.33 4.59
CA PRO A 291 3.67 23.99 3.29
C PRO A 291 3.11 23.22 2.10
N LEU A 292 2.65 23.89 1.05
CA LEU A 292 2.06 23.26 -0.15
C LEU A 292 2.95 22.19 -0.81
N SER A 293 4.28 22.30 -0.70
CA SER A 293 5.25 21.29 -1.17
C SER A 293 5.13 19.95 -0.44
N HIS A 294 4.53 19.90 0.75
CA HIS A 294 4.43 18.72 1.62
C HIS A 294 3.28 17.75 1.26
N TYR A 295 2.49 18.00 0.21
CA TYR A 295 1.35 17.16 -0.17
C TYR A 295 1.51 16.56 -1.57
N PHE A 296 0.90 15.40 -1.79
CA PHE A 296 0.48 14.98 -3.12
C PHE A 296 -0.83 15.68 -3.47
N ILE A 297 -0.93 16.18 -4.70
CA ILE A 297 -2.01 17.05 -5.16
C ILE A 297 -2.66 16.44 -6.39
N ASN A 298 -3.97 16.16 -6.30
CA ASN A 298 -4.73 15.53 -7.38
C ASN A 298 -4.69 16.41 -8.65
N SER A 299 -4.15 15.88 -9.75
CA SER A 299 -3.74 16.71 -10.90
C SER A 299 -4.23 16.17 -12.24
N SER A 300 -4.80 17.04 -13.08
CA SER A 300 -5.29 16.72 -14.42
C SER A 300 -4.32 17.21 -15.51
N HIS A 301 -4.31 16.49 -16.63
CA HIS A 301 -3.62 16.83 -17.87
C HIS A 301 -4.65 17.00 -19.00
N ASN A 302 -4.46 18.04 -19.82
CA ASN A 302 -5.32 18.41 -20.96
C ASN A 302 -6.83 18.26 -20.68
N THR A 303 -7.25 18.83 -19.56
CA THR A 303 -8.56 18.69 -18.91
C THR A 303 -9.77 19.06 -19.78
N TYR A 304 -9.55 19.84 -20.84
CA TYR A 304 -10.54 20.20 -21.85
C TYR A 304 -10.83 19.06 -22.85
N LEU A 305 -9.96 18.04 -22.94
CA LEU A 305 -10.15 16.88 -23.81
C LEU A 305 -11.16 15.89 -23.24
N THR A 306 -12.10 15.50 -24.09
CA THR A 306 -13.26 14.65 -23.77
C THR A 306 -13.25 13.30 -24.50
N GLY A 307 -12.21 13.00 -25.27
CA GLY A 307 -12.24 11.92 -26.25
C GLY A 307 -13.12 12.29 -27.44
N THR A 308 -14.01 11.39 -27.87
CA THR A 308 -14.90 11.55 -29.04
C THR A 308 -16.19 12.36 -28.78
N ALA A 309 -16.41 12.87 -27.56
CA ALA A 309 -17.56 13.71 -27.21
C ALA A 309 -17.22 15.22 -27.27
N PRO A 310 -18.18 16.14 -27.48
CA PRO A 310 -17.88 17.58 -27.58
C PRO A 310 -17.39 18.21 -26.27
N GLY A 311 -16.30 18.99 -26.37
CA GLY A 311 -15.41 19.45 -25.29
C GLY A 311 -15.92 20.49 -24.27
N GLY A 312 -17.18 20.40 -23.82
CA GLY A 312 -17.73 21.28 -22.77
C GLY A 312 -17.94 20.62 -21.40
N ALA A 313 -18.00 19.29 -21.34
CA ALA A 313 -18.56 18.57 -20.18
C ALA A 313 -17.57 18.32 -19.02
N LEU A 314 -16.27 18.10 -19.32
CA LEU A 314 -15.29 17.66 -18.32
C LEU A 314 -14.72 18.79 -17.45
N ILE A 315 -14.60 19.99 -18.02
CA ILE A 315 -14.12 21.21 -17.33
C ILE A 315 -14.95 21.53 -16.09
N LEU A 316 -16.27 21.30 -16.15
CA LEU A 316 -17.21 21.52 -15.04
C LEU A 316 -17.05 20.56 -13.85
N ARG A 317 -16.18 19.53 -13.92
CA ARG A 317 -15.99 18.55 -12.83
C ARG A 317 -14.57 18.08 -12.55
N ALA A 318 -13.62 18.40 -13.42
CA ALA A 318 -12.21 18.29 -13.08
C ALA A 318 -11.74 19.35 -12.07
N VAL A 319 -12.63 20.20 -11.54
CA VAL A 319 -12.26 21.32 -10.66
C VAL A 319 -11.76 20.89 -9.27
N SER A 320 -11.84 19.60 -8.93
CA SER A 320 -11.08 18.99 -7.82
C SER A 320 -9.64 18.57 -8.22
N ALA A 321 -9.17 18.94 -9.41
CA ALA A 321 -7.86 18.62 -9.96
C ALA A 321 -7.44 19.49 -11.18
N HIS A 322 -6.76 20.62 -10.93
CA HIS A 322 -5.76 21.24 -11.82
C HIS A 322 -6.06 21.26 -13.34
N THR A 323 -6.86 22.23 -13.78
CA THR A 323 -7.14 22.44 -15.20
C THR A 323 -5.92 23.00 -15.96
N ALA A 324 -5.58 22.37 -17.08
CA ALA A 324 -4.72 22.96 -18.11
C ALA A 324 -5.56 23.61 -19.22
N CYS A 325 -5.21 24.84 -19.62
CA CYS A 325 -5.82 25.53 -20.76
C CYS A 325 -4.80 25.65 -21.89
N THR A 326 -5.07 24.99 -23.02
CA THR A 326 -4.45 25.26 -24.33
C THR A 326 -5.53 25.69 -25.33
N GLU A 327 -5.14 26.62 -26.22
CA GLU A 327 -5.88 27.06 -27.41
C GLU A 327 -7.41 27.19 -27.28
N ILE A 328 -7.84 28.27 -26.63
CA ILE A 328 -9.26 28.60 -26.53
C ILE A 328 -9.51 30.03 -27.03
N SER A 329 -10.42 30.19 -28.01
CA SER A 329 -10.85 31.50 -28.49
C SER A 329 -11.36 32.37 -27.34
N SER A 330 -11.18 33.69 -27.42
CA SER A 330 -11.49 34.63 -26.33
C SER A 330 -12.96 34.66 -25.86
N THR A 331 -13.87 33.96 -26.55
CA THR A 331 -15.24 33.66 -26.13
C THR A 331 -15.30 32.40 -25.26
N LYS A 332 -14.85 31.25 -25.79
CA LYS A 332 -14.84 29.96 -25.08
C LYS A 332 -13.96 29.98 -23.82
N HIS A 333 -12.89 30.77 -23.78
CA HIS A 333 -12.01 30.84 -22.60
C HIS A 333 -12.75 31.39 -21.38
N ARG A 334 -13.66 32.35 -21.63
CA ARG A 334 -14.52 32.93 -20.59
C ARG A 334 -15.45 31.87 -19.98
N GLU A 335 -16.09 31.05 -20.82
CA GLU A 335 -16.99 29.96 -20.39
C GLU A 335 -16.26 28.95 -19.49
N VAL A 336 -14.98 28.65 -19.79
CA VAL A 336 -14.11 27.77 -18.98
C VAL A 336 -13.83 28.37 -17.60
N ILE A 337 -13.51 29.67 -17.55
CA ILE A 337 -13.25 30.38 -16.29
C ILE A 337 -14.53 30.49 -15.44
N GLU A 338 -15.69 30.76 -16.06
CA GLU A 338 -17.00 30.75 -15.38
C GLU A 338 -17.36 29.37 -14.81
N ALA A 339 -17.10 28.30 -15.58
CA ALA A 339 -17.29 26.91 -15.13
C ALA A 339 -16.37 26.51 -13.95
N ILE A 340 -15.11 26.97 -13.96
CA ILE A 340 -14.19 26.77 -12.84
C ILE A 340 -14.69 27.51 -11.61
N ALA A 341 -15.11 28.78 -11.74
CA ALA A 341 -15.62 29.58 -10.63
C ALA A 341 -16.87 28.98 -9.97
N GLU A 342 -17.79 28.39 -10.75
CA GLU A 342 -18.97 27.70 -10.22
C GLU A 342 -18.60 26.46 -9.37
N CYS A 343 -17.67 25.65 -9.86
CA CYS A 343 -17.44 24.31 -9.33
C CYS A 343 -16.24 24.19 -8.39
N ALA A 344 -15.35 25.19 -8.35
CA ALA A 344 -14.10 25.22 -7.59
C ALA A 344 -14.21 24.61 -6.19
N PHE A 345 -15.08 25.19 -5.37
CA PHE A 345 -15.12 24.88 -3.93
C PHE A 345 -16.37 24.10 -3.52
N LYS A 346 -17.07 23.45 -4.47
CA LYS A 346 -18.25 22.62 -4.19
C LYS A 346 -17.90 21.36 -3.38
N THR A 347 -16.78 20.70 -3.68
CA THR A 347 -16.37 19.42 -3.05
C THR A 347 -15.20 19.53 -2.07
N SER A 348 -14.41 20.60 -2.17
CA SER A 348 -13.22 20.84 -1.34
C SER A 348 -13.00 22.34 -1.17
N PRO A 349 -12.73 22.85 0.05
CA PRO A 349 -12.45 24.27 0.27
C PRO A 349 -10.96 24.64 0.04
N PHE A 350 -10.12 23.67 -0.33
CA PHE A 350 -8.67 23.84 -0.47
C PHE A 350 -8.28 24.45 -1.82
N PRO A 351 -7.08 25.06 -1.94
CA PRO A 351 -6.70 25.83 -3.12
C PRO A 351 -6.69 25.04 -4.42
N ILE A 352 -6.90 25.76 -5.53
CA ILE A 352 -6.78 25.24 -6.90
C ILE A 352 -5.63 25.95 -7.61
N LEU A 353 -4.73 25.19 -8.25
CA LEU A 353 -3.67 25.76 -9.08
C LEU A 353 -4.06 25.60 -10.56
N LEU A 354 -4.22 26.71 -11.28
CA LEU A 354 -4.54 26.74 -12.70
C LEU A 354 -3.26 26.81 -13.53
N SER A 355 -3.00 25.77 -14.32
CA SER A 355 -1.81 25.66 -15.17
C SER A 355 -2.10 26.18 -16.57
N PHE A 356 -1.77 27.43 -16.84
CA PHE A 356 -1.81 27.94 -18.21
C PHE A 356 -0.64 27.39 -19.00
N GLU A 357 -0.92 26.91 -20.22
CA GLU A 357 0.08 26.65 -21.25
C GLU A 357 -0.18 27.70 -22.34
N ASN A 358 0.49 28.84 -22.20
CA ASN A 358 0.09 30.06 -22.89
C ASN A 358 0.66 30.14 -24.31
N HIS A 359 -0.19 29.93 -25.31
CA HIS A 359 0.12 30.11 -26.74
C HIS A 359 -0.44 31.39 -27.34
N VAL A 360 -1.03 32.27 -26.51
CA VAL A 360 -1.64 33.52 -26.98
C VAL A 360 -0.55 34.57 -27.20
N ASP A 361 -0.15 34.76 -28.45
CA ASP A 361 0.87 35.72 -28.88
C ASP A 361 0.42 37.19 -28.75
N SER A 362 -0.88 37.45 -28.90
CA SER A 362 -1.48 38.79 -28.90
C SER A 362 -1.58 39.39 -27.49
N PRO A 363 -0.90 40.52 -27.19
CA PRO A 363 -0.97 41.15 -25.87
C PRO A 363 -2.38 41.58 -25.47
N LYS A 364 -3.18 42.04 -26.45
CA LYS A 364 -4.58 42.42 -26.25
C LYS A 364 -5.45 41.24 -25.80
N GLN A 365 -5.14 40.03 -26.24
CA GLN A 365 -5.85 38.83 -25.81
C GLN A 365 -5.36 38.35 -24.43
N GLN A 366 -4.05 38.36 -24.16
CA GLN A 366 -3.52 38.06 -22.81
C GLN A 366 -4.08 39.02 -21.74
N ALA A 367 -4.13 40.32 -22.02
CA ALA A 367 -4.74 41.30 -21.12
C ALA A 367 -6.23 40.99 -20.83
N LYS A 368 -6.97 40.54 -21.85
CA LYS A 368 -8.38 40.12 -21.70
C LYS A 368 -8.54 38.82 -20.90
N MET A 369 -7.60 37.87 -21.01
CA MET A 369 -7.56 36.68 -20.17
C MET A 369 -7.34 37.05 -18.70
N ALA A 370 -6.40 37.97 -18.43
CA ALA A 370 -6.16 38.49 -17.09
C ALA A 370 -7.39 39.24 -16.53
N GLU A 371 -8.05 40.05 -17.35
CA GLU A 371 -9.31 40.74 -17.01
C GLU A 371 -10.42 39.74 -16.65
N TYR A 372 -10.64 38.69 -17.46
CA TYR A 372 -11.61 37.65 -17.16
C TYR A 372 -11.30 36.92 -15.84
N CYS A 373 -10.03 36.58 -15.58
CA CYS A 373 -9.64 35.96 -14.32
C CYS A 373 -10.01 36.85 -13.12
N ARG A 374 -9.67 38.16 -13.17
CA ARG A 374 -10.02 39.12 -12.11
C ARG A 374 -11.53 39.27 -11.95
N LEU A 375 -12.27 39.43 -13.04
CA LEU A 375 -13.71 39.71 -13.03
C LEU A 375 -14.54 38.51 -12.55
N ILE A 376 -14.17 37.29 -12.93
CA ILE A 376 -14.98 36.08 -12.70
C ILE A 376 -14.61 35.39 -11.39
N PHE A 377 -13.32 35.31 -11.05
CA PHE A 377 -12.90 34.71 -9.78
C PHE A 377 -12.99 35.70 -8.61
N GLY A 378 -12.87 37.01 -8.86
CA GLY A 378 -12.91 38.04 -7.81
C GLY A 378 -11.92 37.74 -6.69
N ASP A 379 -12.41 37.81 -5.44
CA ASP A 379 -11.61 37.57 -4.23
C ASP A 379 -11.02 36.16 -4.13
N ALA A 380 -11.52 35.19 -4.91
CA ALA A 380 -10.91 33.86 -4.97
C ALA A 380 -9.56 33.86 -5.72
N LEU A 381 -9.32 34.80 -6.63
CA LEU A 381 -8.03 34.90 -7.32
C LEU A 381 -6.97 35.48 -6.40
N LEU A 382 -5.92 34.70 -6.11
CA LEU A 382 -4.78 35.19 -5.36
C LEU A 382 -3.86 35.98 -6.28
N MET A 383 -3.93 37.31 -6.22
CA MET A 383 -3.04 38.22 -6.96
C MET A 383 -1.75 38.48 -6.17
N ASP A 384 -1.89 39.08 -4.98
CA ASP A 384 -0.76 39.46 -4.14
C ASP A 384 -0.30 38.31 -3.21
N PRO A 385 1.00 38.26 -2.85
CA PRO A 385 1.50 37.36 -1.80
C PRO A 385 0.86 37.67 -0.43
N LEU A 386 0.84 36.65 0.43
CA LEU A 386 0.39 36.78 1.81
C LEU A 386 1.55 37.37 2.63
N GLU A 387 1.26 38.30 3.54
CA GLU A 387 2.28 39.00 4.34
C GLU A 387 3.22 38.05 5.11
N LYS A 388 2.69 36.91 5.58
CA LYS A 388 3.43 35.86 6.30
C LYS A 388 4.42 35.08 5.42
N TYR A 389 4.25 35.13 4.09
CA TYR A 389 4.99 34.32 3.12
C TYR A 389 5.45 35.19 1.92
N PRO A 390 6.38 36.15 2.13
CA PRO A 390 6.90 36.96 1.03
C PRO A 390 7.66 36.10 0.00
N LEU A 391 7.75 36.58 -1.25
CA LEU A 391 8.41 35.87 -2.36
C LEU A 391 9.94 36.00 -2.30
N GLU A 392 10.53 35.56 -1.20
CA GLU A 392 11.96 35.65 -0.89
C GLU A 392 12.63 34.26 -0.81
N ALA A 393 13.96 34.22 -0.83
CA ALA A 393 14.71 32.98 -0.71
C ALA A 393 14.66 32.43 0.73
N GLY A 394 14.47 31.12 0.88
CA GLY A 394 14.34 30.43 2.16
C GLY A 394 12.92 30.47 2.79
N VAL A 395 12.01 31.28 2.26
CA VAL A 395 10.61 31.33 2.72
C VAL A 395 9.84 30.13 2.15
N PRO A 396 9.18 29.31 2.98
CA PRO A 396 8.41 28.16 2.51
C PRO A 396 7.11 28.60 1.80
N LEU A 397 6.52 27.67 1.02
CA LEU A 397 5.18 27.88 0.47
C LEU A 397 4.13 27.98 1.60
N PRO A 398 3.06 28.78 1.43
CA PRO A 398 1.92 28.76 2.32
C PRO A 398 1.27 27.37 2.40
N SER A 399 0.50 27.10 3.44
CA SER A 399 -0.24 25.84 3.56
C SER A 399 -1.53 25.83 2.74
N PRO A 400 -2.09 24.64 2.42
CA PRO A 400 -3.44 24.54 1.89
C PRO A 400 -4.50 25.23 2.77
N MET A 401 -4.29 25.26 4.10
CA MET A 401 -5.16 25.97 5.03
C MET A 401 -5.05 27.50 4.92
N ASP A 402 -3.83 28.05 4.79
CA ASP A 402 -3.62 29.50 4.56
C ASP A 402 -4.21 29.98 3.21
N LEU A 403 -4.41 29.04 2.27
CA LEU A 403 -4.87 29.28 0.90
C LEU A 403 -6.31 28.77 0.64
N MET A 404 -7.11 28.53 1.69
CA MET A 404 -8.50 28.11 1.52
C MET A 404 -9.30 29.09 0.66
N TYR A 405 -10.15 28.55 -0.21
CA TYR A 405 -10.94 29.27 -1.21
C TYR A 405 -10.12 30.14 -2.20
N LYS A 406 -8.81 29.88 -2.36
CA LYS A 406 -7.95 30.59 -3.32
C LYS A 406 -7.66 29.81 -4.60
N ILE A 407 -7.55 30.55 -5.69
CA ILE A 407 -7.16 30.10 -7.02
C ILE A 407 -5.82 30.76 -7.34
N LEU A 408 -4.81 29.94 -7.62
CA LEU A 408 -3.45 30.38 -7.92
C LEU A 408 -3.16 30.16 -9.42
N VAL A 409 -2.51 31.13 -10.06
CA VAL A 409 -2.19 31.08 -11.49
C VAL A 409 -0.73 30.67 -11.69
N LYS A 410 -0.52 29.55 -12.40
CA LYS A 410 0.78 29.13 -12.93
C LYS A 410 0.86 29.53 -14.40
N ASN A 411 1.69 30.55 -14.69
CA ASN A 411 2.03 31.03 -16.03
C ASN A 411 3.45 31.62 -15.99
N LYS A 412 4.12 31.80 -17.14
CA LYS A 412 5.42 32.48 -17.21
C LYS A 412 5.33 33.88 -16.58
N LYS A 413 6.37 34.29 -15.83
CA LYS A 413 6.48 35.61 -15.20
C LYS A 413 7.69 36.36 -15.75
N LYS A 414 7.52 37.62 -16.16
CA LYS A 414 8.66 38.50 -16.50
C LYS A 414 9.45 38.86 -15.24
N SER A 415 10.77 38.69 -15.28
CA SER A 415 11.65 39.21 -14.23
C SER A 415 11.75 40.74 -14.36
N HIS A 416 11.34 41.49 -13.34
CA HIS A 416 11.81 42.86 -13.20
C HIS A 416 13.32 42.82 -12.97
N LYS A 417 14.10 43.25 -13.98
CA LYS A 417 15.46 43.71 -13.70
C LYS A 417 15.31 45.00 -12.90
N SER A 418 15.93 45.05 -11.72
CA SER A 418 15.95 46.23 -10.87
C SER A 418 16.34 47.45 -11.69
N ALA A 419 15.54 48.51 -11.62
CA ALA A 419 15.80 49.76 -12.31
C ALA A 419 16.85 50.58 -11.57
N ASP A 420 18.07 50.05 -11.48
CA ASP A 420 19.24 50.78 -11.02
C ASP A 420 20.48 50.30 -11.79
N GLY A 421 20.97 51.13 -12.71
CA GLY A 421 21.91 50.73 -13.75
C GLY A 421 21.88 51.68 -14.94
N SER A 422 22.61 52.79 -14.83
CA SER A 422 22.60 53.91 -15.77
C SER A 422 22.86 53.51 -17.23
N ALA A 423 22.19 54.21 -18.15
CA ALA A 423 22.32 54.03 -19.58
C ALA A 423 23.78 54.11 -20.10
N LYS A 424 24.13 53.18 -21.01
CA LYS A 424 25.03 53.49 -22.14
C LYS A 424 24.67 52.67 -23.38
N LYS A 425 24.01 53.36 -24.31
CA LYS A 425 23.59 52.89 -25.64
C LYS A 425 24.83 52.81 -26.55
N LYS A 426 25.02 51.69 -27.26
CA LYS A 426 25.78 51.66 -28.53
C LYS A 426 24.98 50.86 -29.57
N LEU A 427 24.99 51.38 -30.80
CA LEU A 427 24.22 50.89 -31.94
C LEU A 427 25.12 50.13 -32.92
N SER A 428 24.53 49.13 -33.57
CA SER A 428 24.80 48.68 -34.94
C SER A 428 23.73 47.62 -35.28
N GLU A 429 22.60 47.99 -35.89
CA GLU A 429 22.38 48.13 -37.34
C GLU A 429 22.45 46.80 -38.12
N GLN A 430 21.27 46.31 -38.52
CA GLN A 430 20.85 45.81 -39.85
C GLN A 430 19.56 44.98 -39.63
N ALA A 431 18.36 45.43 -40.01
CA ALA A 431 17.85 45.63 -41.38
C ALA A 431 17.89 44.30 -42.17
N SER A 432 16.90 43.42 -42.00
CA SER A 432 15.65 43.34 -42.78
C SER A 432 15.80 42.74 -44.20
N ASN A 433 15.32 41.50 -44.42
CA ASN A 433 14.12 41.25 -45.25
C ASN A 433 13.81 39.76 -45.57
N THR A 434 12.50 39.46 -45.62
CA THR A 434 11.77 38.52 -46.50
C THR A 434 12.23 37.06 -46.70
N CYS A 435 11.50 36.15 -46.03
CA CYS A 435 10.69 35.05 -46.58
C CYS A 435 10.86 34.62 -48.07
N SER A 436 11.05 33.30 -48.32
CA SER A 436 10.27 32.48 -49.28
C SER A 436 10.62 30.97 -49.15
N ASP A 437 9.68 30.10 -49.54
CA ASP A 437 9.70 28.64 -49.35
C ASP A 437 10.45 27.80 -50.42
N THR A 438 10.49 26.49 -50.16
CA THR A 438 10.46 25.33 -51.09
C THR A 438 11.75 24.53 -51.39
N SER A 439 11.76 23.31 -50.85
CA SER A 439 12.18 22.03 -51.46
C SER A 439 13.37 21.96 -52.43
N SER A 440 14.35 21.09 -52.16
CA SER A 440 14.30 19.69 -52.64
C SER A 440 15.56 18.87 -52.35
N MET A 441 15.33 17.57 -52.29
CA MET A 441 16.15 16.40 -51.95
C MET A 441 17.37 16.14 -52.88
N PHE A 442 18.33 15.35 -52.37
CA PHE A 442 19.41 14.57 -53.04
C PHE A 442 20.87 15.07 -53.01
N GLU A 443 21.74 14.21 -52.44
CA GLU A 443 23.21 14.17 -52.61
C GLU A 443 23.59 13.61 -54.01
N PRO A 444 24.87 13.69 -54.46
CA PRO A 444 25.83 12.62 -54.11
C PRO A 444 27.33 13.00 -53.94
N SER A 445 27.95 12.41 -52.92
CA SER A 445 29.31 11.80 -52.85
C SER A 445 30.52 12.31 -53.69
N SER A 446 31.54 12.86 -52.98
CA SER A 446 33.00 12.50 -52.95
C SER A 446 33.85 12.32 -54.24
N PRO A 447 35.21 12.19 -54.20
CA PRO A 447 36.20 12.35 -53.12
C PRO A 447 37.40 13.29 -53.45
N GLY A 448 38.27 13.58 -52.47
CA GLY A 448 39.60 14.21 -52.67
C GLY A 448 40.46 14.17 -51.41
N ALA A 449 41.75 13.79 -51.50
CA ALA A 449 42.58 13.36 -50.37
C ALA A 449 43.63 14.40 -49.90
N GLY A 450 44.10 14.28 -48.65
CA GLY A 450 45.32 14.95 -48.15
C GLY A 450 45.42 15.12 -46.63
N GLU A 451 46.05 14.15 -45.95
CA GLU A 451 47.00 14.22 -44.80
C GLU A 451 47.07 15.49 -43.90
N ALA A 452 47.35 15.45 -42.58
CA ALA A 452 47.37 14.38 -41.55
C ALA A 452 47.54 15.02 -40.13
N GLU A 453 47.09 14.31 -39.08
CA GLU A 453 47.48 14.41 -37.64
C GLU A 453 47.45 15.76 -36.87
N MET A 454 46.61 15.86 -35.82
CA MET A 454 47.04 15.57 -34.43
C MET A 454 45.81 15.53 -33.47
N GLU A 455 45.84 14.67 -32.44
CA GLU A 455 44.69 14.34 -31.59
C GLU A 455 44.39 15.35 -30.46
N SER A 456 43.09 15.48 -30.13
CA SER A 456 42.62 15.66 -28.76
C SER A 456 41.20 15.09 -28.61
N ASP A 457 41.09 13.88 -28.04
CA ASP A 457 39.84 13.31 -27.54
C ASP A 457 39.33 14.14 -26.35
N ASP A 458 38.05 14.56 -26.40
CA ASP A 458 36.99 14.28 -25.42
C ASP A 458 35.76 15.21 -25.63
N ASP A 459 34.58 14.70 -25.27
CA ASP A 459 33.26 15.39 -25.20
C ASP A 459 32.59 15.91 -26.52
N ASP A 460 31.94 15.00 -27.28
CA ASP A 460 30.95 15.38 -28.32
C ASP A 460 29.71 14.43 -28.41
N ASP A 461 29.45 13.60 -27.40
CA ASP A 461 28.36 12.58 -27.42
C ASP A 461 27.02 13.08 -26.81
N TYR A 462 26.85 14.39 -26.64
CA TYR A 462 25.71 14.99 -25.91
C TYR A 462 24.59 15.59 -26.79
N ASP A 463 24.77 15.71 -28.11
CA ASP A 463 23.91 16.58 -28.95
C ASP A 463 22.72 15.88 -29.65
N ASP A 464 22.64 14.53 -29.61
CA ASP A 464 21.51 13.77 -30.19
C ASP A 464 20.30 13.67 -29.23
N ASP A 465 20.55 13.44 -27.94
CA ASP A 465 19.47 13.28 -26.94
C ASP A 465 18.66 14.57 -26.73
N CYS A 466 19.30 15.74 -26.90
CA CYS A 466 18.64 17.03 -26.71
C CYS A 466 17.51 17.28 -27.73
N LYS A 467 17.69 16.85 -28.98
CA LYS A 467 16.67 16.95 -30.06
C LYS A 467 15.48 16.03 -29.81
N LYS A 468 15.74 14.79 -29.38
CA LYS A 468 14.72 13.79 -29.03
C LYS A 468 13.82 14.28 -27.90
N SER A 469 14.43 14.96 -26.92
CA SER A 469 13.74 15.52 -25.76
C SER A 469 12.70 16.61 -26.10
N SER A 470 12.90 17.35 -27.20
CA SER A 470 12.00 18.42 -27.64
C SER A 470 10.72 17.91 -28.31
N MET A 471 10.74 16.71 -28.90
CA MET A 471 9.55 16.13 -29.55
C MET A 471 8.55 15.56 -28.54
N ASP A 472 9.03 14.96 -27.43
CA ASP A 472 8.16 14.35 -26.42
C ASP A 472 7.42 15.39 -25.54
N GLU A 473 7.96 16.62 -25.42
CA GLU A 473 7.34 17.72 -24.66
C GLU A 473 6.04 18.26 -25.30
N GLY A 474 5.82 18.01 -26.60
CA GLY A 474 4.65 18.49 -27.33
C GLY A 474 4.57 20.02 -27.39
N THR A 475 3.34 20.56 -27.37
CA THR A 475 3.10 22.01 -27.45
C THR A 475 3.69 22.79 -26.27
N ALA A 476 3.88 22.16 -25.10
CA ALA A 476 4.46 22.80 -23.92
C ALA A 476 5.92 23.26 -24.13
N GLY A 477 6.63 22.70 -25.12
CA GLY A 477 7.99 23.12 -25.49
C GLY A 477 8.07 24.53 -26.09
N SER A 478 6.96 25.09 -26.60
CA SER A 478 6.92 26.34 -27.37
C SER A 478 5.93 27.39 -26.85
N GLU A 479 5.75 27.50 -25.53
CA GLU A 479 4.89 28.55 -24.92
C GLU A 479 5.34 29.98 -25.26
N ALA A 480 4.39 30.88 -25.54
CA ALA A 480 4.60 32.30 -25.82
C ALA A 480 5.20 33.08 -24.62
N MET A 481 5.68 34.30 -24.88
CA MET A 481 6.10 35.21 -23.81
C MET A 481 4.88 35.81 -23.09
N ALA A 482 4.91 35.81 -21.76
CA ALA A 482 3.87 36.44 -20.95
C ALA A 482 3.92 37.97 -21.04
N THR A 483 2.76 38.61 -21.11
CA THR A 483 2.63 40.05 -20.89
C THR A 483 2.71 40.39 -19.40
N GLU A 484 2.72 41.68 -19.09
CA GLU A 484 2.74 42.18 -17.72
C GLU A 484 1.42 41.83 -17.00
N GLU A 485 0.27 41.98 -17.67
CA GLU A 485 -1.05 41.75 -17.09
C GLU A 485 -1.25 40.30 -16.63
N MET A 486 -0.69 39.33 -17.36
CA MET A 486 -0.68 37.92 -16.98
C MET A 486 0.43 37.60 -15.97
N SER A 487 1.61 38.23 -16.07
CA SER A 487 2.71 38.06 -15.10
C SER A 487 2.31 38.50 -13.69
N ASN A 488 1.48 39.54 -13.59
CA ASN A 488 1.00 40.10 -12.32
C ASN A 488 -0.01 39.21 -11.59
N LEU A 489 -0.47 38.10 -12.21
CA LEU A 489 -1.30 37.09 -11.53
C LEU A 489 -0.47 35.95 -10.92
N VAL A 490 0.85 35.92 -11.14
CA VAL A 490 1.72 34.80 -10.77
C VAL A 490 2.52 35.12 -9.51
N ASN A 491 2.28 34.35 -8.44
CA ASN A 491 2.97 34.47 -7.15
C ASN A 491 3.70 33.17 -6.77
N TYR A 492 3.09 32.28 -6.01
CA TYR A 492 3.72 31.11 -5.39
C TYR A 492 4.00 29.94 -6.34
N ILE A 493 3.42 29.95 -7.54
CA ILE A 493 3.52 28.85 -8.51
C ILE A 493 4.20 29.37 -9.78
N GLN A 494 5.42 29.90 -9.64
CA GLN A 494 6.16 30.49 -10.74
C GLN A 494 6.92 29.41 -11.54
N PRO A 495 6.50 29.08 -12.78
CA PRO A 495 7.21 28.09 -13.60
C PRO A 495 8.54 28.65 -14.08
N VAL A 496 9.61 27.87 -13.87
CA VAL A 496 10.95 28.15 -14.38
C VAL A 496 11.49 26.93 -15.13
N LYS A 497 12.34 27.17 -16.14
CA LYS A 497 13.07 26.09 -16.82
C LYS A 497 14.00 25.42 -15.81
N PHE A 498 13.92 24.10 -15.70
CA PHE A 498 14.81 23.34 -14.84
C PHE A 498 16.23 23.34 -15.42
N GLU A 499 17.23 23.56 -14.56
CA GLU A 499 18.65 23.53 -14.91
C GLU A 499 19.31 22.32 -14.23
N SER A 500 19.39 22.33 -12.89
CA SER A 500 19.75 21.15 -12.08
C SER A 500 19.19 21.26 -10.66
N PHE A 501 19.28 20.18 -9.89
CA PHE A 501 18.91 20.19 -8.47
C PHE A 501 19.83 21.09 -7.64
N GLU A 502 21.14 21.14 -7.94
CA GLU A 502 22.11 21.99 -7.26
C GLU A 502 21.83 23.47 -7.52
N VAL A 503 21.49 23.85 -8.75
CA VAL A 503 21.12 25.24 -9.09
C VAL A 503 19.85 25.65 -8.35
N SER A 504 18.84 24.78 -8.34
CA SER A 504 17.57 25.03 -7.66
C SER A 504 17.78 25.19 -6.14
N LYS A 505 18.57 24.29 -5.53
CA LYS A 505 18.96 24.34 -4.11
C LYS A 505 19.79 25.59 -3.76
N LYS A 506 20.68 26.04 -4.66
CA LYS A 506 21.45 27.29 -4.50
C LYS A 506 20.58 28.54 -4.61
N ARG A 507 19.55 28.54 -5.49
CA ARG A 507 18.57 29.63 -5.58
C ARG A 507 17.67 29.71 -4.36
N ASN A 508 17.33 28.56 -3.77
CA ASN A 508 16.58 28.43 -2.52
C ASN A 508 15.23 29.19 -2.51
N LYS A 509 14.45 29.12 -3.61
CA LYS A 509 13.16 29.81 -3.74
C LYS A 509 12.03 28.81 -3.86
N SER A 510 11.24 28.64 -2.80
CA SER A 510 10.13 27.68 -2.75
C SER A 510 9.01 27.98 -3.74
N PHE A 511 8.86 29.24 -4.17
CA PHE A 511 7.86 29.67 -5.16
C PHE A 511 8.26 29.43 -6.62
N GLU A 512 9.54 29.12 -6.90
CA GLU A 512 9.96 28.65 -8.23
C GLU A 512 9.65 27.15 -8.34
N MET A 513 9.01 26.75 -9.44
CA MET A 513 8.59 25.36 -9.70
C MET A 513 8.92 24.94 -11.13
N SER A 514 9.06 23.64 -11.38
CA SER A 514 9.33 23.10 -12.71
C SER A 514 8.32 22.05 -13.15
N SER A 515 8.04 22.04 -14.46
CA SER A 515 7.21 21.01 -15.11
C SER A 515 8.11 20.08 -15.93
N PHE A 516 7.91 18.78 -15.81
CA PHE A 516 8.68 17.74 -16.49
C PHE A 516 7.72 16.83 -17.27
N VAL A 517 8.02 16.57 -18.54
CA VAL A 517 7.43 15.46 -19.28
C VAL A 517 7.86 14.13 -18.62
N GLU A 518 7.01 13.09 -18.66
CA GLU A 518 7.25 11.82 -17.95
C GLU A 518 8.63 11.18 -18.25
N THR A 519 9.18 11.39 -19.44
CA THR A 519 10.50 10.88 -19.85
C THR A 519 11.63 11.61 -19.12
N LYS A 520 11.64 12.94 -19.13
CA LYS A 520 12.59 13.75 -18.34
C LYS A 520 12.42 13.53 -16.84
N GLY A 521 11.18 13.41 -16.35
CA GLY A 521 10.90 13.09 -14.95
C GLY A 521 11.46 11.72 -14.55
N LEU A 522 11.33 10.71 -15.41
CA LEU A 522 11.86 9.37 -15.17
C LEU A 522 13.40 9.36 -15.21
N GLU A 523 14.00 10.11 -16.13
CA GLU A 523 15.45 10.29 -16.24
C GLU A 523 16.04 10.92 -14.96
N GLN A 524 15.44 11.99 -14.44
CA GLN A 524 15.86 12.60 -13.17
C GLN A 524 15.70 11.62 -12.00
N LEU A 525 14.62 10.82 -11.99
CA LEU A 525 14.39 9.80 -10.97
C LEU A 525 15.39 8.63 -11.04
N THR A 526 15.89 8.24 -12.22
CA THR A 526 16.89 7.17 -12.32
C THR A 526 18.32 7.65 -12.13
N LYS A 527 18.64 8.90 -12.48
CA LYS A 527 19.98 9.49 -12.31
C LYS A 527 20.22 10.06 -10.91
N SER A 528 19.23 10.75 -10.32
CA SER A 528 19.38 11.52 -9.06
C SER A 528 18.13 11.41 -8.18
N PRO A 529 17.78 10.19 -7.71
CA PRO A 529 16.53 9.94 -6.98
C PRO A 529 16.41 10.68 -5.64
N VAL A 530 17.50 10.76 -4.87
CA VAL A 530 17.51 11.37 -3.54
C VAL A 530 17.39 12.90 -3.68
N GLU A 531 18.13 13.48 -4.62
CA GLU A 531 18.10 14.90 -4.94
C GLU A 531 16.71 15.36 -5.38
N PHE A 532 15.99 14.51 -6.12
CA PHE A 532 14.60 14.79 -6.51
C PHE A 532 13.64 14.80 -5.31
N VAL A 533 13.82 13.88 -4.34
CA VAL A 533 13.07 13.90 -3.07
C VAL A 533 13.39 15.16 -2.27
N GLU A 534 14.67 15.56 -2.16
CA GLU A 534 15.09 16.79 -1.47
C GLU A 534 14.51 18.06 -2.12
N TYR A 535 14.54 18.16 -3.46
CA TYR A 535 13.89 19.24 -4.20
C TYR A 535 12.39 19.34 -3.86
N ASN A 536 11.71 18.20 -3.85
CA ASN A 536 10.28 18.10 -3.58
C ASN A 536 9.87 18.37 -2.12
N LYS A 537 10.81 18.60 -1.20
CA LYS A 537 10.49 19.13 0.15
C LYS A 537 10.20 20.62 0.12
N MET A 538 10.97 21.37 -0.65
CA MET A 538 10.93 22.84 -0.67
C MET A 538 10.14 23.41 -1.86
N GLN A 539 10.21 22.78 -3.02
CA GLN A 539 9.65 23.26 -4.29
C GLN A 539 8.59 22.30 -4.83
N LEU A 540 7.80 22.77 -5.79
CA LEU A 540 6.81 21.95 -6.50
C LEU A 540 7.39 21.39 -7.80
N SER A 541 7.11 20.13 -8.08
CA SER A 541 7.25 19.53 -9.41
C SER A 541 5.89 19.13 -9.99
N ARG A 542 5.72 19.39 -11.28
CA ARG A 542 4.60 18.87 -12.08
C ARG A 542 5.11 17.85 -13.09
N ILE A 543 4.54 16.65 -13.07
CA ILE A 543 4.81 15.62 -14.08
C ILE A 543 3.63 15.55 -15.04
N TYR A 544 3.86 15.41 -16.34
CA TYR A 544 2.79 15.25 -17.33
C TYR A 544 3.12 14.19 -18.39
N PRO A 545 2.10 13.57 -19.03
CA PRO A 545 2.30 12.51 -20.01
C PRO A 545 2.98 13.06 -21.26
N LYS A 546 3.82 12.24 -21.91
CA LYS A 546 4.51 12.60 -23.16
C LYS A 546 3.56 12.67 -24.37
N GLY A 547 3.90 13.51 -25.34
CA GLY A 547 3.10 13.74 -26.55
C GLY A 547 2.83 12.48 -27.38
N THR A 548 3.70 11.46 -27.30
CA THR A 548 3.51 10.17 -28.00
C THR A 548 2.34 9.33 -27.47
N ARG A 549 1.69 9.71 -26.35
CA ARG A 549 0.45 9.08 -25.83
C ARG A 549 -0.81 9.65 -26.49
N VAL A 550 -0.89 9.54 -27.82
CA VAL A 550 -2.02 10.06 -28.63
C VAL A 550 -3.37 9.44 -28.28
N ASP A 551 -3.37 8.25 -27.67
CA ASP A 551 -4.54 7.54 -27.15
C ASP A 551 -5.05 8.08 -25.79
N SER A 552 -4.42 9.12 -25.25
CA SER A 552 -4.65 9.61 -23.88
C SER A 552 -4.39 8.57 -22.78
N SER A 553 -3.56 7.55 -23.00
CA SER A 553 -3.13 6.62 -21.95
C SER A 553 -2.41 7.34 -20.80
N ASN A 554 -2.39 6.74 -19.60
CA ASN A 554 -1.64 7.26 -18.46
C ASN A 554 -0.34 6.49 -18.20
N TYR A 555 0.64 7.19 -17.62
CA TYR A 555 1.77 6.57 -16.92
C TYR A 555 1.36 6.17 -15.49
N MET A 556 2.19 5.41 -14.78
CA MET A 556 1.90 4.98 -13.40
C MET A 556 2.25 6.10 -12.40
N PRO A 557 1.28 6.75 -11.72
CA PRO A 557 1.56 7.93 -10.88
C PRO A 557 2.44 7.60 -9.67
N GLN A 558 2.35 6.38 -9.14
CA GLN A 558 3.14 5.89 -8.01
C GLN A 558 4.65 6.10 -8.20
N VAL A 559 5.15 5.98 -9.44
CA VAL A 559 6.58 6.16 -9.78
C VAL A 559 7.07 7.54 -9.33
N PHE A 560 6.27 8.59 -9.55
CA PHE A 560 6.62 9.96 -9.22
C PHE A 560 6.19 10.36 -7.80
N TRP A 561 5.14 9.75 -7.24
CA TRP A 561 4.84 9.91 -5.81
C TRP A 561 5.96 9.35 -4.93
N ASN A 562 6.65 8.28 -5.34
CA ASN A 562 7.84 7.76 -4.65
C ASN A 562 8.98 8.80 -4.61
N ALA A 563 9.10 9.66 -5.62
CA ALA A 563 10.04 10.78 -5.67
C ALA A 563 9.54 12.04 -4.92
N GLY A 564 8.33 12.01 -4.38
CA GLY A 564 7.71 13.17 -3.73
C GLY A 564 7.08 14.18 -4.71
N CYS A 565 6.93 13.88 -6.00
CA CYS A 565 6.35 14.82 -6.93
C CYS A 565 4.89 15.13 -6.57
N GLN A 566 4.53 16.40 -6.45
CA GLN A 566 3.22 16.82 -5.94
C GLN A 566 2.15 16.76 -7.03
N MET A 567 2.42 17.38 -8.18
CA MET A 567 1.44 17.59 -9.25
C MET A 567 1.62 16.54 -10.36
N VAL A 568 1.32 15.28 -10.05
CA VAL A 568 1.45 14.14 -10.98
C VAL A 568 0.20 14.09 -11.88
N ALA A 569 0.24 14.79 -13.01
CA ALA A 569 -0.91 15.06 -13.86
C ALA A 569 -1.27 13.89 -14.79
N LEU A 570 -2.55 13.51 -14.79
CA LEU A 570 -3.10 12.38 -15.57
C LEU A 570 -4.26 12.80 -16.49
N ASN A 571 -4.50 12.00 -17.54
CA ASN A 571 -5.60 12.12 -18.49
C ASN A 571 -6.91 11.55 -17.89
N PHE A 572 -7.79 12.40 -17.36
CA PHE A 572 -9.00 12.01 -16.60
C PHE A 572 -10.12 11.40 -17.47
N GLN A 573 -10.05 11.60 -18.79
CA GLN A 573 -10.90 10.95 -19.77
C GLN A 573 -10.68 9.43 -19.83
N THR A 574 -9.44 8.97 -19.60
CA THR A 574 -9.03 7.56 -19.70
C THR A 574 -9.03 6.89 -18.33
N VAL A 575 -9.81 5.82 -18.16
CA VAL A 575 -10.01 5.13 -16.86
C VAL A 575 -9.20 3.85 -16.74
N ASP A 576 -7.91 3.95 -17.09
CA ASP A 576 -6.97 2.86 -16.92
C ASP A 576 -6.59 2.62 -15.44
N LEU A 577 -5.73 1.63 -15.21
CA LEU A 577 -5.25 1.27 -13.87
C LEU A 577 -4.63 2.46 -13.11
N SER A 578 -3.94 3.35 -13.81
CA SER A 578 -3.35 4.55 -13.21
C SER A 578 -4.41 5.51 -12.70
N MET A 579 -5.47 5.73 -13.48
CA MET A 579 -6.61 6.54 -13.07
C MET A 579 -7.40 5.90 -11.92
N GLN A 580 -7.57 4.57 -11.93
CA GLN A 580 -8.16 3.82 -10.80
C GLN A 580 -7.38 4.11 -9.50
N ILE A 581 -6.05 3.95 -9.53
CA ILE A 581 -5.17 4.22 -8.39
C ILE A 581 -5.30 5.67 -7.91
N ASN A 582 -5.33 6.63 -8.84
CA ASN A 582 -5.52 8.05 -8.51
C ASN A 582 -6.87 8.32 -7.82
N MET A 583 -7.97 7.80 -8.36
CA MET A 583 -9.31 7.95 -7.78
C MET A 583 -9.49 7.22 -6.44
N GLY A 584 -8.72 6.15 -6.21
CA GLY A 584 -8.63 5.49 -4.90
C GLY A 584 -7.84 6.31 -3.87
N MET A 585 -6.66 6.81 -4.25
CA MET A 585 -5.77 7.58 -3.37
C MET A 585 -6.44 8.87 -2.84
N TYR A 586 -7.14 9.61 -3.71
CA TYR A 586 -7.81 10.86 -3.35
C TYR A 586 -9.26 10.69 -2.84
N GLU A 587 -9.70 9.47 -2.52
CA GLU A 587 -10.93 9.27 -1.73
C GLU A 587 -10.74 9.64 -0.25
N TYR A 588 -9.52 9.42 0.27
CA TYR A 588 -9.14 9.63 1.67
C TYR A 588 -8.82 11.11 1.96
N ASN A 589 -8.71 11.49 3.23
CA ASN A 589 -8.58 12.89 3.68
C ASN A 589 -9.72 13.80 3.17
N GLY A 590 -10.97 13.35 3.38
CA GLY A 590 -12.18 14.12 3.09
C GLY A 590 -12.46 14.43 1.62
N LYS A 591 -11.84 13.71 0.66
CA LYS A 591 -11.80 14.08 -0.77
C LYS A 591 -11.29 15.52 -1.04
N SER A 592 -10.45 16.04 -0.16
CA SER A 592 -9.86 17.38 -0.29
C SER A 592 -9.09 17.60 -1.61
N GLY A 593 -8.62 16.53 -2.26
CA GLY A 593 -7.67 16.59 -3.37
C GLY A 593 -6.21 16.70 -2.92
N TYR A 594 -5.97 16.71 -1.61
CA TYR A 594 -4.66 16.82 -0.97
C TYR A 594 -4.41 15.63 -0.05
N ARG A 595 -3.22 15.03 -0.16
CA ARG A 595 -2.77 13.91 0.68
C ARG A 595 -1.41 14.26 1.25
N LEU A 596 -1.26 14.32 2.57
CA LEU A 596 -0.01 14.70 3.21
C LEU A 596 1.06 13.63 2.92
N LYS A 597 2.26 14.05 2.50
CA LYS A 597 3.37 13.14 2.25
C LYS A 597 3.84 12.48 3.55
N PRO A 598 4.42 11.27 3.47
CA PRO A 598 5.14 10.67 4.60
C PRO A 598 6.25 11.58 5.17
N GLU A 599 6.54 11.44 6.46
CA GLU A 599 7.38 12.39 7.22
C GLU A 599 8.80 12.58 6.66
N PHE A 600 9.47 11.49 6.30
CA PHE A 600 10.82 11.47 5.71
C PHE A 600 10.87 12.10 4.30
N MET A 601 9.73 12.29 3.63
CA MET A 601 9.63 13.02 2.35
C MET A 601 9.34 14.53 2.54
N ARG A 602 9.39 15.00 3.79
CA ARG A 602 9.12 16.40 4.20
C ARG A 602 10.22 16.97 5.09
N ARG A 603 10.76 16.15 6.00
CA ARG A 603 11.78 16.57 6.96
C ARG A 603 13.12 16.94 6.30
N PRO A 604 13.67 18.15 6.54
CA PRO A 604 14.93 18.57 5.94
C PRO A 604 16.16 17.82 6.48
N ASP A 605 16.05 17.20 7.67
CA ASP A 605 17.14 16.45 8.31
C ASP A 605 17.19 14.95 7.92
N LYS A 606 16.18 14.46 7.20
CA LYS A 606 16.05 13.04 6.81
C LYS A 606 16.19 12.88 5.30
N HIS A 607 17.25 12.22 4.85
CA HIS A 607 17.44 11.83 3.45
C HIS A 607 16.71 10.51 3.19
N PHE A 608 16.09 10.38 2.01
CA PHE A 608 15.30 9.20 1.65
C PHE A 608 15.58 8.77 0.21
N ASP A 609 15.99 7.52 0.04
CA ASP A 609 16.14 6.88 -1.26
C ASP A 609 14.88 6.08 -1.62
N PRO A 610 14.12 6.46 -2.66
CA PRO A 610 12.93 5.73 -3.10
C PRO A 610 13.21 4.32 -3.65
N PHE A 611 14.47 3.97 -3.94
CA PHE A 611 14.89 2.65 -4.42
C PHE A 611 15.44 1.74 -3.30
N THR A 612 15.42 2.17 -2.04
CA THR A 612 15.92 1.38 -0.93
C THR A 612 15.24 0.00 -0.81
N GLU A 613 16.04 -1.06 -0.79
CA GLU A 613 15.56 -2.43 -0.54
C GLU A 613 15.49 -2.77 0.96
N GLY A 614 16.14 -1.98 1.81
CA GLY A 614 16.23 -2.20 3.27
C GLY A 614 15.02 -1.63 4.02
N ILE A 615 14.91 -1.98 5.31
CA ILE A 615 14.11 -1.14 6.23
C ILE A 615 14.88 0.17 6.48
N VAL A 616 14.15 1.28 6.53
CA VAL A 616 14.73 2.62 6.72
C VAL A 616 14.62 3.00 8.19
N ASP A 617 15.69 3.57 8.76
CA ASP A 617 15.70 4.01 10.15
C ASP A 617 14.61 5.07 10.43
N GLY A 618 13.86 4.87 11.52
CA GLY A 618 12.68 5.66 11.87
C GLY A 618 11.39 5.31 11.11
N ILE A 619 11.39 4.33 10.20
CA ILE A 619 10.19 3.86 9.50
C ILE A 619 9.79 2.47 10.00
N VAL A 620 8.59 2.36 10.57
CA VAL A 620 7.99 1.08 10.93
C VAL A 620 7.44 0.40 9.69
N ALA A 621 8.20 -0.55 9.15
CA ALA A 621 7.76 -1.43 8.07
C ALA A 621 6.61 -2.35 8.56
N ASN A 622 5.78 -2.86 7.64
CA ASN A 622 4.68 -3.77 7.98
C ASN A 622 4.79 -5.10 7.24
N THR A 623 4.27 -6.16 7.85
CA THR A 623 3.87 -7.39 7.16
C THR A 623 2.37 -7.32 6.91
N LEU A 624 1.94 -7.55 5.68
CA LEU A 624 0.52 -7.61 5.31
C LEU A 624 0.22 -8.96 4.65
N SER A 625 -0.89 -9.59 5.04
CA SER A 625 -1.40 -10.79 4.39
C SER A 625 -2.89 -10.66 4.07
N VAL A 626 -3.32 -11.23 2.94
CA VAL A 626 -4.72 -11.23 2.51
C VAL A 626 -5.11 -12.63 2.06
N LYS A 627 -6.08 -13.22 2.74
CA LYS A 627 -6.77 -14.44 2.28
C LYS A 627 -8.09 -14.04 1.65
N ILE A 628 -8.23 -14.29 0.35
CA ILE A 628 -9.52 -14.18 -0.36
C ILE A 628 -10.34 -15.41 0.02
N ILE A 629 -11.47 -15.24 0.72
CA ILE A 629 -12.28 -16.37 1.19
C ILE A 629 -13.42 -16.64 0.22
N SER A 630 -14.22 -15.61 -0.10
CA SER A 630 -15.37 -15.77 -0.99
C SER A 630 -15.80 -14.45 -1.63
N GLY A 631 -16.75 -14.53 -2.56
CA GLY A 631 -17.37 -13.38 -3.20
C GLY A 631 -18.88 -13.54 -3.30
N GLN A 632 -19.59 -12.44 -3.52
CA GLN A 632 -21.05 -12.38 -3.56
C GLN A 632 -21.52 -11.56 -4.74
N PHE A 633 -22.48 -12.12 -5.49
CA PHE A 633 -23.22 -11.44 -6.57
C PHE A 633 -22.32 -10.67 -7.55
N LEU A 634 -21.23 -11.30 -8.00
CA LEU A 634 -20.13 -10.64 -8.70
C LEU A 634 -20.48 -10.30 -10.16
N SER A 635 -21.22 -11.18 -10.85
CA SER A 635 -21.63 -10.97 -12.25
C SER A 635 -23.14 -11.21 -12.40
N ASP A 636 -23.73 -10.54 -13.38
CA ASP A 636 -25.11 -10.74 -13.85
C ASP A 636 -25.27 -12.02 -14.67
N LYS A 637 -24.15 -12.68 -15.02
CA LYS A 637 -24.08 -13.90 -15.83
C LYS A 637 -23.61 -15.12 -15.02
N LYS A 638 -23.92 -16.30 -15.53
CA LYS A 638 -23.36 -17.57 -15.07
C LYS A 638 -21.98 -17.78 -15.70
N VAL A 639 -20.93 -17.28 -15.04
CA VAL A 639 -19.55 -17.25 -15.53
C VAL A 639 -18.59 -17.52 -14.36
N GLY A 640 -17.40 -18.06 -14.66
CA GLY A 640 -16.32 -18.12 -13.68
C GLY A 640 -15.80 -16.73 -13.31
N THR A 641 -15.27 -16.58 -12.10
CA THR A 641 -14.67 -15.32 -11.62
C THR A 641 -13.38 -15.57 -10.87
N TYR A 642 -12.43 -14.63 -10.95
CA TYR A 642 -11.19 -14.67 -10.17
C TYR A 642 -10.86 -13.28 -9.61
N VAL A 643 -10.00 -13.26 -8.59
CA VAL A 643 -9.56 -12.04 -7.91
C VAL A 643 -8.05 -11.86 -8.12
N GLU A 644 -7.64 -10.69 -8.61
CA GLU A 644 -6.25 -10.24 -8.61
C GLU A 644 -5.97 -9.38 -7.37
N VAL A 645 -4.79 -9.56 -6.78
CA VAL A 645 -4.33 -8.83 -5.59
C VAL A 645 -2.98 -8.16 -5.92
N ASP A 646 -3.01 -6.85 -6.18
CA ASP A 646 -1.82 -6.05 -6.43
C ASP A 646 -1.44 -5.22 -5.19
N MET A 647 -0.16 -4.89 -5.04
CA MET A 647 0.32 -3.84 -4.14
C MET A 647 1.13 -2.81 -4.93
N PHE A 648 0.89 -1.54 -4.66
CA PHE A 648 1.61 -0.40 -5.23
C PHE A 648 2.23 0.41 -4.10
N GLY A 649 3.45 0.91 -4.29
CA GLY A 649 4.20 1.67 -3.29
C GLY A 649 5.59 1.98 -3.83
N LEU A 650 6.62 1.87 -2.99
CA LEU A 650 8.00 1.84 -3.46
C LEU A 650 8.24 0.69 -4.46
N PRO A 651 9.30 0.72 -5.28
CA PRO A 651 9.65 -0.38 -6.18
C PRO A 651 9.83 -1.71 -5.43
N VAL A 652 10.44 -1.68 -4.23
CA VAL A 652 10.62 -2.87 -3.36
C VAL A 652 9.29 -3.45 -2.86
N ASP A 653 8.28 -2.60 -2.62
CA ASP A 653 6.96 -2.98 -2.09
C ASP A 653 5.98 -3.40 -3.19
N THR A 654 6.18 -2.87 -4.40
CA THR A 654 5.25 -3.07 -5.53
C THR A 654 5.28 -4.52 -6.01
N ARG A 655 4.11 -5.15 -6.08
CA ARG A 655 3.89 -6.50 -6.62
C ARG A 655 2.61 -6.48 -7.44
N ARG A 656 2.68 -6.89 -8.71
CA ARG A 656 1.57 -6.78 -9.67
C ARG A 656 1.38 -8.07 -10.45
N LYS A 657 0.14 -8.42 -10.79
CA LYS A 657 -0.27 -9.52 -11.71
C LYS A 657 0.23 -10.95 -11.40
N ALA A 658 1.08 -11.12 -10.38
CA ALA A 658 1.63 -12.41 -9.97
C ALA A 658 0.73 -13.16 -8.96
N LEU A 659 -0.26 -12.47 -8.40
CA LEU A 659 -1.04 -12.91 -7.25
C LEU A 659 -2.52 -12.85 -7.63
N LYS A 660 -3.06 -13.98 -8.08
CA LYS A 660 -4.47 -14.12 -8.46
C LYS A 660 -5.03 -15.45 -7.99
N THR A 661 -6.33 -15.47 -7.67
CA THR A 661 -7.02 -16.71 -7.34
C THR A 661 -7.30 -17.55 -8.58
N LYS A 662 -7.63 -18.83 -8.37
CA LYS A 662 -8.21 -19.71 -9.39
C LYS A 662 -9.58 -19.19 -9.81
N THR A 663 -9.90 -19.35 -11.08
CA THR A 663 -11.25 -19.05 -11.60
C THR A 663 -12.28 -19.99 -10.97
N SER A 664 -13.36 -19.42 -10.43
CA SER A 664 -14.50 -20.20 -9.92
C SER A 664 -15.18 -21.00 -11.02
N GLN A 665 -15.72 -22.17 -10.70
CA GLN A 665 -16.36 -23.08 -11.68
C GLN A 665 -17.76 -22.59 -12.08
N GLY A 666 -17.86 -21.57 -12.93
CA GLY A 666 -19.13 -21.05 -13.45
C GLY A 666 -20.07 -20.43 -12.39
N ASN A 667 -19.57 -20.18 -11.17
CA ASN A 667 -20.33 -19.57 -10.07
C ASN A 667 -19.85 -18.13 -9.82
N ALA A 668 -20.73 -17.17 -10.11
CA ALA A 668 -20.54 -15.76 -9.78
C ALA A 668 -21.49 -15.28 -8.64
N VAL A 669 -22.35 -16.14 -8.11
CA VAL A 669 -23.33 -15.80 -7.05
C VAL A 669 -22.67 -15.87 -5.68
N ASN A 670 -22.00 -16.99 -5.37
CA ASN A 670 -21.30 -17.21 -4.10
C ASN A 670 -20.01 -18.06 -4.25
N PRO A 671 -19.05 -17.69 -5.12
CA PRO A 671 -17.78 -18.41 -5.22
C PRO A 671 -17.01 -18.38 -3.88
N VAL A 672 -16.43 -19.51 -3.51
CA VAL A 672 -15.50 -19.67 -2.38
C VAL A 672 -14.14 -20.08 -2.93
N TRP A 673 -13.07 -19.48 -2.42
CA TRP A 673 -11.69 -19.73 -2.81
C TRP A 673 -10.91 -20.32 -1.62
N GLU A 674 -10.66 -21.62 -1.67
CA GLU A 674 -9.86 -22.34 -0.66
C GLU A 674 -8.37 -22.23 -1.00
N GLU A 675 -7.82 -21.02 -0.88
CA GLU A 675 -6.42 -20.72 -1.21
C GLU A 675 -5.63 -20.21 0.01
N GLU A 676 -4.31 -20.35 -0.07
CA GLU A 676 -3.40 -19.80 0.93
C GLU A 676 -3.43 -18.27 0.93
N ALA A 677 -3.14 -17.68 2.08
CA ALA A 677 -3.10 -16.24 2.21
C ALA A 677 -1.92 -15.67 1.41
N ILE A 678 -2.19 -14.62 0.63
CA ILE A 678 -1.17 -13.90 -0.13
C ILE A 678 -0.36 -13.05 0.86
N VAL A 679 0.95 -13.28 0.98
CA VAL A 679 1.80 -12.65 2.01
C VAL A 679 2.78 -11.63 1.41
N PHE A 680 2.58 -10.35 1.74
CA PHE A 680 3.53 -9.26 1.55
C PHE A 680 4.41 -9.18 2.81
N LYS A 681 5.45 -10.04 2.87
CA LYS A 681 6.27 -10.26 4.06
C LYS A 681 6.87 -8.98 4.64
N LYS A 682 7.36 -8.08 3.78
CA LYS A 682 7.99 -6.81 4.14
C LYS A 682 7.47 -5.72 3.19
N VAL A 683 6.68 -4.81 3.74
CA VAL A 683 6.29 -3.54 3.15
C VAL A 683 7.14 -2.47 3.83
N VAL A 684 8.17 -1.99 3.14
CA VAL A 684 9.15 -1.01 3.63
C VAL A 684 8.47 0.32 3.93
N LEU A 685 7.48 0.72 3.13
CA LEU A 685 6.84 2.04 3.26
C LEU A 685 5.30 1.99 3.34
N PRO A 686 4.72 1.49 4.45
CA PRO A 686 3.27 1.30 4.59
C PRO A 686 2.44 2.58 4.42
N SER A 687 3.00 3.74 4.72
CA SER A 687 2.35 5.05 4.58
C SER A 687 2.15 5.49 3.12
N LEU A 688 2.96 4.95 2.18
CA LEU A 688 2.88 5.24 0.75
C LEU A 688 2.31 4.07 -0.06
N ALA A 689 2.17 2.90 0.56
CA ALA A 689 1.69 1.69 -0.07
C ALA A 689 0.15 1.58 -0.07
N CYS A 690 -0.42 1.07 -1.15
CA CYS A 690 -1.82 0.67 -1.24
C CYS A 690 -2.00 -0.73 -1.82
N LEU A 691 -2.96 -1.46 -1.26
CA LEU A 691 -3.45 -2.74 -1.73
C LEU A 691 -4.58 -2.50 -2.73
N ARG A 692 -4.56 -3.19 -3.87
CA ARG A 692 -5.65 -3.23 -4.85
C ARG A 692 -6.20 -4.64 -4.95
N LEU A 693 -7.50 -4.79 -4.74
CA LEU A 693 -8.26 -6.01 -4.96
C LEU A 693 -9.12 -5.78 -6.20
N ALA A 694 -9.02 -6.62 -7.23
CA ALA A 694 -9.79 -6.47 -8.45
C ALA A 694 -10.38 -7.81 -8.91
N VAL A 695 -11.64 -7.80 -9.31
CA VAL A 695 -12.39 -9.00 -9.70
C VAL A 695 -12.67 -8.98 -11.19
N TYR A 696 -12.49 -10.13 -11.83
CA TYR A 696 -12.64 -10.33 -13.26
C TYR A 696 -13.49 -11.56 -13.55
N GLU A 697 -14.24 -11.52 -14.66
CA GLU A 697 -14.87 -12.70 -15.26
C GLU A 697 -13.82 -13.57 -15.95
N GLU A 698 -14.12 -14.86 -16.09
CA GLU A 698 -13.45 -15.75 -17.02
C GLU A 698 -13.45 -15.14 -18.44
N GLY A 699 -12.26 -14.98 -19.03
CA GLY A 699 -12.04 -14.18 -20.24
C GLY A 699 -11.51 -12.75 -19.99
N GLY A 700 -11.35 -12.32 -18.74
CA GLY A 700 -10.65 -11.08 -18.37
C GLY A 700 -11.49 -9.80 -18.41
N LYS A 701 -12.82 -9.89 -18.53
CA LYS A 701 -13.71 -8.73 -18.38
C LYS A 701 -13.71 -8.28 -16.93
N PHE A 702 -13.44 -6.99 -16.71
CA PHE A 702 -13.48 -6.37 -15.39
C PHE A 702 -14.89 -6.37 -14.80
N ILE A 703 -15.00 -6.64 -13.49
CA ILE A 703 -16.23 -6.54 -12.70
C ILE A 703 -16.19 -5.32 -11.79
N GLY A 704 -15.11 -5.19 -11.01
CA GLY A 704 -15.00 -4.17 -9.98
C GLY A 704 -13.72 -4.33 -9.16
N HIS A 705 -13.37 -3.30 -8.41
CA HIS A 705 -12.16 -3.26 -7.60
C HIS A 705 -12.34 -2.50 -6.28
N ARG A 706 -11.33 -2.56 -5.41
CA ARG A 706 -11.16 -1.66 -4.27
C ARG A 706 -9.67 -1.35 -4.08
N ILE A 707 -9.36 -0.11 -3.73
CA ILE A 707 -8.03 0.35 -3.35
C ILE A 707 -8.04 0.76 -1.87
N LEU A 708 -7.09 0.22 -1.11
CA LEU A 708 -6.99 0.33 0.34
C LEU A 708 -5.56 0.71 0.73
N PRO A 709 -5.31 1.92 1.26
CA PRO A 709 -4.01 2.29 1.82
C PRO A 709 -3.62 1.34 2.96
N VAL A 710 -2.37 0.88 2.98
CA VAL A 710 -1.90 -0.07 4.01
C VAL A 710 -1.96 0.56 5.41
N SER A 711 -1.82 1.87 5.52
CA SER A 711 -1.97 2.66 6.75
C SER A 711 -3.42 2.91 7.21
N ALA A 712 -4.42 2.48 6.42
CA ALA A 712 -5.85 2.68 6.70
C ALA A 712 -6.67 1.39 6.76
N ILE A 713 -6.14 0.27 6.25
CA ILE A 713 -6.81 -1.04 6.27
C ILE A 713 -6.85 -1.63 7.69
N ARG A 714 -7.98 -2.21 8.10
CA ARG A 714 -8.11 -3.00 9.33
C ARG A 714 -7.84 -4.49 9.05
N PRO A 715 -7.24 -5.24 10.00
CA PRO A 715 -7.15 -6.69 9.94
C PRO A 715 -8.41 -7.36 10.49
N GLY A 716 -8.55 -8.64 10.19
CA GLY A 716 -9.69 -9.48 10.53
C GLY A 716 -10.54 -9.86 9.33
N TYR A 717 -11.69 -10.45 9.61
CA TYR A 717 -12.68 -10.85 8.62
C TYR A 717 -13.55 -9.66 8.22
N HIS A 718 -13.49 -9.25 6.95
CA HIS A 718 -14.18 -8.08 6.44
C HIS A 718 -14.85 -8.32 5.09
N TYR A 719 -15.98 -7.64 4.88
CA TYR A 719 -16.49 -7.43 3.52
C TYR A 719 -15.80 -6.25 2.85
N ILE A 720 -15.58 -6.41 1.56
CA ILE A 720 -15.05 -5.38 0.67
C ILE A 720 -16.04 -5.21 -0.46
N CYS A 721 -16.92 -4.22 -0.31
CA CYS A 721 -17.86 -3.82 -1.36
C CYS A 721 -17.08 -3.22 -2.55
N LEU A 722 -17.31 -3.79 -3.73
CA LEU A 722 -16.53 -3.47 -4.92
C LEU A 722 -17.00 -2.18 -5.58
N ARG A 723 -16.13 -1.63 -6.42
CA ARG A 723 -16.34 -0.36 -7.10
C ARG A 723 -16.01 -0.44 -8.58
N ASN A 724 -16.74 0.32 -9.39
CA ASN A 724 -16.42 0.46 -10.82
C ASN A 724 -15.06 1.14 -11.03
N GLU A 725 -14.63 1.25 -12.28
CA GLU A 725 -13.37 1.87 -12.70
C GLU A 725 -13.25 3.34 -12.23
N ARG A 726 -14.38 4.03 -12.04
CA ARG A 726 -14.47 5.42 -11.56
C ARG A 726 -14.49 5.53 -10.02
N ASN A 727 -14.13 4.47 -9.29
CA ASN A 727 -14.18 4.36 -7.83
C ASN A 727 -15.58 4.65 -7.22
N GLN A 728 -16.67 4.41 -7.96
CA GLN A 728 -18.04 4.47 -7.43
C GLN A 728 -18.52 3.10 -6.92
N PRO A 729 -19.27 3.05 -5.81
CA PRO A 729 -19.74 1.80 -5.22
C PRO A 729 -20.73 1.03 -6.12
N LEU A 730 -20.48 -0.28 -6.26
CA LEU A 730 -21.40 -1.25 -6.85
C LEU A 730 -22.32 -1.80 -5.73
N THR A 731 -23.61 -1.95 -6.01
CA THR A 731 -24.59 -2.31 -4.95
C THR A 731 -24.45 -3.76 -4.47
N LEU A 732 -24.35 -4.73 -5.38
CA LEU A 732 -24.35 -6.16 -5.05
C LEU A 732 -22.96 -6.81 -4.98
N PRO A 733 -22.01 -6.57 -5.90
CA PRO A 733 -20.69 -7.21 -5.89
C PRO A 733 -19.87 -6.89 -4.63
N ALA A 734 -19.51 -7.92 -3.87
CA ALA A 734 -18.64 -7.80 -2.70
C ALA A 734 -17.71 -9.01 -2.57
N LEU A 735 -16.53 -8.81 -1.99
CA LEU A 735 -15.65 -9.87 -1.52
C LEU A 735 -15.76 -10.03 0.00
N PHE A 736 -15.51 -11.24 0.50
CA PHE A 736 -15.28 -11.53 1.91
C PHE A 736 -13.84 -12.06 2.06
N VAL A 737 -13.06 -11.39 2.90
CA VAL A 737 -11.62 -11.63 3.04
C VAL A 737 -11.22 -11.71 4.51
N TYR A 738 -10.09 -12.34 4.78
CA TYR A 738 -9.37 -12.19 6.05
C TYR A 738 -8.04 -11.47 5.77
N ILE A 739 -7.79 -10.40 6.52
CA ILE A 739 -6.59 -9.56 6.40
C ILE A 739 -5.78 -9.67 7.69
N GLU A 740 -4.46 -9.83 7.58
CA GLU A 740 -3.55 -9.60 8.71
C GLU A 740 -2.64 -8.44 8.38
N VAL A 741 -2.50 -7.49 9.31
CA VAL A 741 -1.45 -6.46 9.24
C VAL A 741 -0.81 -6.33 10.60
N LYS A 742 0.53 -6.32 10.62
CA LYS A 742 1.35 -6.20 11.81
C LYS A 742 2.67 -5.51 11.46
N ASP A 743 3.37 -5.02 12.46
CA ASP A 743 4.70 -4.46 12.27
C ASP A 743 5.68 -5.57 11.84
N TYR A 744 6.58 -5.24 10.90
CA TYR A 744 7.54 -6.19 10.37
C TYR A 744 8.68 -6.38 11.36
N VAL A 745 8.80 -7.61 11.87
CA VAL A 745 9.94 -8.06 12.69
C VAL A 745 10.83 -8.94 11.81
N PRO A 746 12.11 -8.60 11.59
CA PRO A 746 13.04 -9.50 10.93
C PRO A 746 13.25 -10.78 11.75
N ASP A 747 13.28 -11.93 11.09
CA ASP A 747 13.39 -13.25 11.74
C ASP A 747 14.57 -13.35 12.73
N THR A 748 15.67 -12.61 12.48
CA THR A 748 16.85 -12.53 13.36
C THR A 748 16.60 -11.89 14.72
N TYR A 749 15.48 -11.17 14.89
CA TYR A 749 15.13 -10.43 16.10
C TYR A 749 13.81 -10.90 16.74
N ALA A 750 13.18 -11.95 16.21
CA ALA A 750 11.88 -12.43 16.70
C ALA A 750 11.87 -12.69 18.22
N ASP A 751 12.84 -13.46 18.73
CA ASP A 751 12.99 -13.76 20.16
C ASP A 751 13.18 -12.49 21.02
N VAL A 752 13.87 -11.47 20.47
CA VAL A 752 14.13 -10.20 21.16
C VAL A 752 12.85 -9.37 21.25
N ILE A 753 12.05 -9.34 20.19
CA ILE A 753 10.77 -8.62 20.18
C ILE A 753 9.72 -9.34 21.06
N GLU A 754 9.69 -10.68 21.11
CA GLU A 754 8.83 -11.39 22.08
C GLU A 754 9.26 -11.11 23.53
N ALA A 755 10.57 -11.03 23.80
CA ALA A 755 11.07 -10.63 25.12
C ALA A 755 10.72 -9.17 25.47
N LEU A 756 10.71 -8.26 24.50
CA LEU A 756 10.35 -6.85 24.72
C LEU A 756 8.83 -6.62 24.84
N SER A 757 8.00 -7.42 24.17
CA SER A 757 6.54 -7.32 24.30
C SER A 757 6.01 -7.91 25.61
N ASN A 758 6.71 -8.89 26.20
CA ASN A 758 6.40 -9.39 27.53
C ASN A 758 7.67 -9.71 28.37
N PRO A 759 8.34 -8.68 28.92
CA PRO A 759 9.58 -8.86 29.65
C PRO A 759 9.39 -9.65 30.96
N ILE A 760 8.22 -9.54 31.60
CA ILE A 760 7.91 -10.27 32.83
C ILE A 760 7.89 -11.79 32.57
N ARG A 761 7.20 -12.24 31.51
CA ARG A 761 7.18 -13.66 31.10
C ARG A 761 8.58 -14.15 30.74
N TYR A 762 9.36 -13.34 30.02
CA TYR A 762 10.73 -13.71 29.63
C TYR A 762 11.65 -13.90 30.85
N VAL A 763 11.68 -12.92 31.77
CA VAL A 763 12.49 -12.98 33.00
C VAL A 763 12.06 -14.16 33.87
N ASN A 764 10.76 -14.36 34.09
CA ASN A 764 10.25 -15.50 34.87
C ASN A 764 10.67 -16.85 34.27
N LEU A 765 10.65 -17.00 32.94
CA LEU A 765 11.09 -18.22 32.27
C LEU A 765 12.62 -18.42 32.36
N MET A 766 13.41 -17.35 32.31
CA MET A 766 14.86 -17.42 32.54
C MET A 766 15.17 -17.80 34.00
N GLU A 767 14.49 -17.21 34.97
CA GLU A 767 14.61 -17.59 36.38
C GLU A 767 14.21 -19.04 36.64
N GLN A 768 13.13 -19.52 36.03
CA GLN A 768 12.70 -20.91 36.16
C GLN A 768 13.76 -21.87 35.62
N ARG A 769 14.34 -21.57 34.45
CA ARG A 769 15.46 -22.33 33.88
C ARG A 769 16.70 -22.28 34.77
N ALA A 770 17.04 -21.11 35.33
CA ALA A 770 18.16 -20.95 36.24
C ALA A 770 17.97 -21.75 37.55
N LYS A 771 16.76 -21.76 38.11
CA LYS A 771 16.40 -22.57 39.29
C LYS A 771 16.48 -24.08 39.00
N GLN A 772 16.02 -24.52 37.82
CA GLN A 772 16.16 -25.92 37.37
C GLN A 772 17.61 -26.33 37.12
N LEU A 773 18.44 -25.43 36.57
CA LEU A 773 19.88 -25.64 36.39
C LEU A 773 20.64 -25.66 37.74
N ALA A 774 20.25 -24.83 38.70
CA ALA A 774 20.81 -24.84 40.06
C ALA A 774 20.58 -26.20 40.74
N ALA A 775 19.37 -26.76 40.63
CA ALA A 775 19.06 -28.09 41.16
C ALA A 775 19.86 -29.24 40.52
N LEU A 776 20.45 -29.03 39.33
CA LEU A 776 21.31 -29.99 38.62
C LEU A 776 22.81 -29.70 38.81
N THR A 777 23.18 -28.66 39.56
CA THR A 777 24.57 -28.24 39.80
C THR A 777 24.94 -28.10 41.28
N LEU A 778 24.00 -28.40 42.18
CA LEU A 778 24.31 -28.77 43.55
C LEU A 778 24.80 -30.22 43.53
N GLU A 779 26.11 -30.41 43.69
CA GLU A 779 26.69 -31.73 43.97
C GLU A 779 26.29 -32.14 45.40
N ASP A 780 25.98 -33.42 45.61
CA ASP A 780 25.64 -33.97 46.93
C ASP A 780 26.86 -33.93 47.87
N GLU A 781 26.94 -32.91 48.74
CA GLU A 781 27.82 -32.94 49.92
C GLU A 781 27.19 -33.85 51.00
N GLU A 782 27.53 -35.14 50.97
CA GLU A 782 27.12 -36.10 52.01
C GLU A 782 27.74 -35.84 53.40
N GLU A 783 26.94 -36.14 54.42
CA GLU A 783 27.28 -36.48 55.81
C GLU A 783 28.29 -35.62 56.61
N VAL A 784 27.77 -34.85 57.59
CA VAL A 784 28.25 -34.96 58.99
C VAL A 784 27.09 -35.00 59.98
N LYS A 785 27.00 -36.14 60.68
CA LYS A 785 26.05 -36.54 61.75
C LYS A 785 25.64 -35.46 62.77
N LYS A 786 24.38 -35.54 63.23
CA LYS A 786 24.05 -35.85 64.63
C LYS A 786 22.62 -36.37 64.82
N GLU A 787 22.49 -37.40 65.66
CA GLU A 787 21.24 -38.07 66.05
C GLU A 787 20.54 -37.36 67.24
N VAL A 788 19.41 -37.95 67.66
CA VAL A 788 18.68 -37.82 68.95
C VAL A 788 17.66 -36.67 69.04
N ASP A 789 16.43 -36.85 69.57
CA ASP A 789 15.48 -37.99 69.65
C ASP A 789 14.11 -37.46 70.18
N HIS A 790 13.03 -38.23 69.98
CA HIS A 790 11.77 -38.30 70.73
C HIS A 790 10.84 -37.05 70.92
N GLY A 791 9.52 -37.28 70.75
CA GLY A 791 8.45 -36.37 71.18
C GLY A 791 7.09 -36.62 70.51
N ASP A 792 6.29 -37.55 71.04
CA ASP A 792 5.01 -38.04 70.47
C ASP A 792 3.88 -37.00 70.22
N ALA A 793 3.22 -37.14 69.06
CA ALA A 793 1.83 -37.60 68.79
C ALA A 793 0.71 -37.46 69.90
N PRO A 794 -0.62 -37.70 69.62
CA PRO A 794 -1.24 -38.32 68.43
C PRO A 794 -2.63 -37.82 67.93
N SER A 795 -3.09 -38.41 66.81
CA SER A 795 -4.50 -38.76 66.40
C SER A 795 -5.55 -37.64 66.19
N GLU A 796 -6.47 -37.66 65.20
CA GLU A 796 -6.86 -38.60 64.10
C GLU A 796 -7.79 -37.84 63.10
N ALA A 797 -8.24 -38.27 61.90
CA ALA A 797 -8.07 -39.48 61.07
C ALA A 797 -8.43 -39.24 59.56
N ASN A 798 -7.95 -40.13 58.67
CA ASN A 798 -8.58 -40.80 57.49
C ASN A 798 -9.54 -40.08 56.50
N ASN A 799 -9.60 -40.40 55.18
CA ASN A 799 -8.72 -41.15 54.24
C ASN A 799 -9.22 -40.99 52.79
N GLU A 800 -8.34 -40.71 51.81
CA GLU A 800 -8.44 -41.23 50.43
C GLU A 800 -7.07 -41.09 49.71
N PRO A 801 -6.63 -42.03 48.84
CA PRO A 801 -5.22 -42.15 48.47
C PRO A 801 -4.83 -41.45 47.14
N ARG A 802 -3.59 -40.93 47.14
CA ARG A 802 -2.90 -40.26 46.02
C ARG A 802 -1.98 -41.25 45.27
N PRO A 803 -1.99 -41.34 43.93
CA PRO A 803 -1.01 -42.13 43.20
C PRO A 803 0.26 -41.32 42.82
N THR A 804 1.42 -41.87 43.21
CA THR A 804 2.76 -41.80 42.59
C THR A 804 3.15 -40.59 41.69
N PRO A 805 4.19 -39.82 42.06
CA PRO A 805 4.96 -39.04 41.09
C PRO A 805 5.98 -39.94 40.37
N ALA A 806 6.07 -39.84 39.05
CA ALA A 806 7.11 -40.50 38.26
C ALA A 806 7.78 -39.47 37.33
N GLU A 807 9.09 -39.32 37.48
CA GLU A 807 9.92 -38.55 36.57
C GLU A 807 10.13 -39.28 35.24
N ASN A 808 10.24 -38.50 34.16
CA ASN A 808 10.97 -38.79 32.92
C ASN A 808 11.00 -37.45 32.14
N GLY A 809 12.13 -36.84 31.76
CA GLY A 809 13.50 -37.35 31.72
C GLY A 809 13.87 -37.84 30.33
N VAL A 810 14.02 -36.95 29.34
CA VAL A 810 14.64 -37.30 28.04
C VAL A 810 15.55 -36.19 27.54
N SER A 811 16.84 -36.51 27.44
CA SER A 811 17.92 -35.67 26.93
C SER A 811 17.93 -35.58 25.40
N PHE A 812 18.59 -34.55 24.87
CA PHE A 812 18.93 -34.47 23.44
C PHE A 812 19.99 -35.52 23.06
N THR A 813 19.59 -36.53 22.27
CA THR A 813 20.53 -37.32 21.45
C THR A 813 20.00 -37.47 20.03
N ALA A 814 20.84 -37.16 19.05
CA ALA A 814 20.48 -37.24 17.63
C ALA A 814 20.51 -38.68 17.10
N SER A 815 19.46 -39.10 16.37
CA SER A 815 19.52 -40.25 15.46
C SER A 815 18.30 -40.37 14.52
N LEU A 816 18.59 -40.55 13.23
CA LEU A 816 17.85 -41.30 12.19
C LEU A 816 16.34 -41.11 11.94
N THR A 817 16.02 -40.78 10.68
CA THR A 817 14.71 -40.90 10.05
C THR A 817 14.31 -42.36 9.76
N PRO A 818 13.06 -42.80 10.04
CA PRO A 818 12.56 -44.11 9.62
C PRO A 818 12.05 -44.14 8.17
N LYS A 819 12.09 -45.32 7.55
CA LYS A 819 11.41 -45.63 6.27
C LYS A 819 9.90 -45.83 6.48
N PRO A 820 9.04 -45.52 5.50
CA PRO A 820 7.65 -45.97 5.51
C PRO A 820 7.56 -47.48 5.19
N ALA A 821 6.58 -48.14 5.79
CA ALA A 821 6.35 -49.58 5.68
C ALA A 821 5.31 -49.93 4.59
N THR A 822 5.40 -51.19 4.14
CA THR A 822 4.54 -51.82 3.14
C THR A 822 3.06 -51.85 3.55
N GLN A 823 2.14 -51.59 2.63
CA GLN A 823 0.75 -52.06 2.73
C GLN A 823 0.41 -53.00 1.58
N VAL A 824 -0.26 -54.10 1.93
CA VAL A 824 -0.78 -55.12 1.03
C VAL A 824 -2.29 -54.90 0.92
N VAL A 825 -2.85 -54.86 -0.29
CA VAL A 825 -4.31 -54.89 -0.51
C VAL A 825 -4.63 -55.88 -1.64
N HIS A 826 -5.78 -56.54 -1.50
CA HIS A 826 -6.25 -57.66 -2.32
C HIS A 826 -6.64 -57.31 -3.77
N SER A 827 -6.91 -58.38 -4.52
CA SER A 827 -7.04 -58.49 -5.98
C SER A 827 -8.49 -58.48 -6.52
N GLN A 828 -8.58 -58.28 -7.85
CA GLN A 828 -9.71 -58.50 -8.78
C GLN A 828 -10.65 -57.30 -9.06
N PRO A 829 -11.26 -57.22 -10.26
CA PRO A 829 -10.61 -57.29 -11.57
C PRO A 829 -11.07 -56.17 -12.53
N ALA A 830 -10.32 -55.91 -13.62
CA ALA A 830 -10.74 -54.99 -14.69
C ALA A 830 -10.40 -55.54 -16.09
N PRO A 831 -11.24 -55.33 -17.13
CA PRO A 831 -11.09 -55.97 -18.43
C PRO A 831 -10.33 -55.14 -19.49
N ALA A 832 -9.85 -55.87 -20.51
CA ALA A 832 -9.43 -55.44 -21.85
C ALA A 832 -8.17 -54.56 -22.01
N GLU A 833 -7.30 -54.97 -22.93
CA GLU A 833 -5.99 -54.37 -23.20
C GLU A 833 -6.03 -53.22 -24.21
N VAL A 834 -5.13 -52.24 -24.03
CA VAL A 834 -4.55 -51.44 -25.11
C VAL A 834 -3.04 -51.37 -24.87
N PRO A 835 -2.15 -51.57 -25.87
CA PRO A 835 -0.72 -51.73 -25.62
C PRO A 835 -0.06 -50.45 -25.09
N ARG A 836 0.27 -50.40 -23.79
CA ARG A 836 1.10 -49.34 -23.21
C ARG A 836 2.55 -49.48 -23.69
N VAL A 837 3.07 -48.39 -24.25
CA VAL A 837 4.51 -48.20 -24.47
C VAL A 837 5.24 -48.37 -23.13
N ILE A 838 6.31 -49.16 -23.11
CA ILE A 838 7.15 -49.40 -21.93
C ILE A 838 7.77 -48.06 -21.51
N LEU A 839 7.42 -47.56 -20.31
CA LEU A 839 8.05 -46.38 -19.70
C LEU A 839 9.53 -46.71 -19.38
N PRO A 840 10.51 -46.04 -20.00
CA PRO A 840 11.93 -46.28 -19.70
C PRO A 840 12.34 -45.62 -18.38
N ALA A 841 13.28 -46.22 -17.65
CA ALA A 841 13.76 -45.68 -16.38
C ALA A 841 14.55 -44.38 -16.59
N GLU A 842 14.04 -43.23 -16.11
CA GLU A 842 14.72 -41.93 -16.17
C GLU A 842 15.97 -41.87 -15.26
N VAL A 843 16.90 -40.95 -15.58
CA VAL A 843 18.07 -40.62 -14.76
C VAL A 843 17.95 -39.14 -14.47
N GLU A 844 17.61 -38.80 -13.24
CA GLU A 844 17.37 -37.41 -12.83
C GLU A 844 18.67 -36.73 -12.39
N ALA A 845 18.73 -35.41 -12.56
CA ALA A 845 19.80 -34.56 -12.01
C ALA A 845 19.65 -34.45 -10.49
N GLN A 846 20.78 -34.38 -9.77
CA GLN A 846 20.74 -34.20 -8.30
C GLN A 846 20.41 -32.76 -7.95
N THR A 847 19.64 -32.55 -6.89
CA THR A 847 19.29 -31.20 -6.39
C THR A 847 20.48 -30.56 -5.67
N ILE A 848 20.44 -29.23 -5.49
CA ILE A 848 21.49 -28.51 -4.74
C ILE A 848 21.54 -29.00 -3.28
N GLU A 849 20.40 -29.36 -2.71
CA GLU A 849 20.24 -29.91 -1.37
C GLU A 849 20.95 -31.27 -1.23
N GLU A 850 20.88 -32.12 -2.25
CA GLU A 850 21.60 -33.41 -2.31
C GLU A 850 23.11 -33.21 -2.51
N LEU A 851 23.51 -32.26 -3.36
CA LEU A 851 24.91 -31.91 -3.57
C LEU A 851 25.54 -31.34 -2.28
N LYS A 852 24.79 -30.55 -1.50
CA LYS A 852 25.21 -30.03 -0.18
C LYS A 852 25.29 -31.14 0.90
N GLN A 853 24.65 -32.29 0.72
CA GLN A 853 24.78 -33.44 1.62
C GLN A 853 26.01 -34.30 1.33
N GLN A 854 26.73 -34.06 0.24
CA GLN A 854 27.91 -34.84 -0.13
C GLN A 854 29.01 -34.77 0.93
N LYS A 855 29.63 -35.92 1.20
CA LYS A 855 30.60 -36.13 2.30
C LYS A 855 31.80 -35.18 2.27
N SER A 856 32.19 -34.72 1.08
CA SER A 856 33.26 -33.74 0.87
C SER A 856 32.85 -32.31 1.25
N PHE A 857 31.63 -31.88 0.87
CA PHE A 857 31.07 -30.57 1.20
C PHE A 857 30.77 -30.43 2.70
N VAL A 858 30.09 -31.44 3.30
CA VAL A 858 29.75 -31.45 4.73
C VAL A 858 31.01 -31.40 5.61
N LYS A 859 32.11 -32.04 5.19
CA LYS A 859 33.42 -31.93 5.88
C LYS A 859 33.96 -30.50 5.88
N LEU A 860 33.87 -29.80 4.76
CA LEU A 860 34.33 -28.41 4.64
C LEU A 860 33.48 -27.47 5.50
N GLN A 861 32.15 -27.65 5.48
CA GLN A 861 31.23 -26.88 6.34
C GLN A 861 31.52 -27.07 7.83
N LYS A 862 31.79 -28.31 8.28
CA LYS A 862 32.21 -28.61 9.67
C LYS A 862 33.56 -27.97 10.04
N LYS A 863 34.51 -27.91 9.10
CA LYS A 863 35.80 -27.21 9.29
C LYS A 863 35.58 -25.71 9.50
N HIS A 864 34.81 -25.06 8.61
CA HIS A 864 34.47 -23.65 8.69
C HIS A 864 33.76 -23.28 9.99
N TYR A 865 32.80 -24.09 10.44
CA TYR A 865 32.12 -23.90 11.73
C TYR A 865 33.10 -23.92 12.91
N LYS A 866 34.09 -24.85 12.92
CA LYS A 866 35.12 -24.90 13.96
C LYS A 866 36.02 -23.65 13.95
N GLU A 867 36.48 -23.24 12.77
CA GLU A 867 37.31 -22.03 12.61
C GLU A 867 36.58 -20.76 13.07
N MET A 868 35.29 -20.61 12.74
CA MET A 868 34.46 -19.50 13.23
C MET A 868 34.29 -19.52 14.75
N LYS A 869 34.04 -20.70 15.35
CA LYS A 869 33.90 -20.86 16.81
C LYS A 869 35.20 -20.49 17.54
N GLU A 870 36.35 -20.83 16.98
CA GLU A 870 37.67 -20.47 17.52
C GLU A 870 37.99 -18.97 17.33
N LEU A 871 37.58 -18.35 16.22
CA LEU A 871 37.69 -16.90 16.02
C LEU A 871 36.86 -16.12 17.06
N VAL A 872 35.57 -16.46 17.21
CA VAL A 872 34.69 -15.82 18.21
C VAL A 872 35.23 -15.99 19.63
N LYS A 873 35.72 -17.19 19.98
CA LYS A 873 36.33 -17.45 21.30
C LYS A 873 37.56 -16.58 21.56
N ARG A 874 38.39 -16.32 20.54
CA ARG A 874 39.55 -15.41 20.65
C ARG A 874 39.13 -13.96 20.91
N HIS A 875 38.16 -13.42 20.17
CA HIS A 875 37.68 -12.05 20.39
C HIS A 875 36.96 -11.91 21.75
N HIS A 876 36.12 -12.87 22.13
CA HIS A 876 35.47 -12.86 23.44
C HIS A 876 36.47 -12.88 24.60
N LYS A 877 37.57 -13.63 24.47
CA LYS A 877 38.67 -13.59 25.44
C LYS A 877 39.33 -12.20 25.50
N LYS A 878 39.73 -11.61 24.37
CA LYS A 878 40.29 -10.24 24.33
C LYS A 878 39.40 -9.22 25.04
N THR A 879 38.09 -9.24 24.76
CA THR A 879 37.12 -8.34 25.39
C THR A 879 37.01 -8.57 26.90
N THR A 880 36.98 -9.83 27.34
CA THR A 880 36.91 -10.19 28.77
C THR A 880 38.17 -9.74 29.52
N ASP A 881 39.35 -9.94 28.93
CA ASP A 881 40.63 -9.55 29.54
C ASP A 881 40.75 -8.02 29.64
N LEU A 882 40.30 -7.26 28.61
CA LEU A 882 40.22 -5.79 28.66
C LEU A 882 39.25 -5.27 29.74
N ILE A 883 38.08 -5.89 29.89
CA ILE A 883 37.11 -5.50 30.93
C ILE A 883 37.70 -5.72 32.33
N LYS A 884 38.41 -6.83 32.55
CA LYS A 884 39.12 -7.11 33.81
C LYS A 884 40.21 -6.08 34.09
N GLU A 885 41.00 -5.69 33.09
CA GLU A 885 42.05 -4.66 33.22
C GLU A 885 41.46 -3.30 33.65
N HIS A 886 40.38 -2.86 33.00
CA HIS A 886 39.71 -1.60 33.36
C HIS A 886 39.03 -1.67 34.72
N THR A 887 38.45 -2.81 35.10
CA THR A 887 37.88 -3.03 36.44
C THR A 887 38.94 -2.94 37.53
N ALA A 888 40.14 -3.49 37.30
CA ALA A 888 41.26 -3.37 38.22
C ALA A 888 41.72 -1.91 38.38
N LYS A 889 41.84 -1.17 37.28
CA LYS A 889 42.21 0.27 37.29
C LYS A 889 41.16 1.15 37.97
N TYR A 890 39.87 0.87 37.75
CA TYR A 890 38.78 1.55 38.46
C TYR A 890 38.90 1.36 39.98
N ASN A 891 39.09 0.11 40.41
CA ASN A 891 39.28 -0.22 41.83
C ASN A 891 40.54 0.43 42.42
N GLU A 892 41.64 0.52 41.67
CA GLU A 892 42.86 1.20 42.12
C GLU A 892 42.62 2.70 42.36
N ILE A 893 42.01 3.39 41.39
CA ILE A 893 41.67 4.82 41.49
C ILE A 893 40.69 5.07 42.65
N GLN A 894 39.66 4.22 42.81
CA GLN A 894 38.71 4.32 43.91
C GLN A 894 39.38 4.13 45.29
N ASN A 895 40.32 3.19 45.40
CA ASN A 895 41.05 2.94 46.65
C ASN A 895 42.10 4.00 46.99
N ASP A 896 42.67 4.70 46.00
CA ASP A 896 43.51 5.89 46.23
C ASP A 896 42.65 7.07 46.70
N TYR A 897 41.55 7.36 45.99
CA TYR A 897 40.58 8.39 46.36
C TYR A 897 40.05 8.22 47.79
N LEU A 898 39.56 7.03 48.16
CA LEU A 898 39.06 6.74 49.51
C LEU A 898 40.15 6.95 50.58
N ARG A 899 41.41 6.61 50.28
CA ARG A 899 42.54 6.86 51.21
C ARG A 899 42.82 8.35 51.37
N ARG A 900 42.89 9.12 50.29
CA ARG A 900 43.14 10.58 50.34
C ARG A 900 42.00 11.32 51.05
N ARG A 901 40.74 11.00 50.71
CA ARG A 901 39.55 11.56 51.36
C ARG A 901 39.52 11.26 52.86
N ALA A 902 39.82 10.03 53.27
CA ALA A 902 39.88 9.66 54.69
C ALA A 902 41.01 10.36 55.47
N VAL A 903 42.07 10.83 54.81
CA VAL A 903 43.10 11.69 55.42
C VAL A 903 42.54 13.11 55.61
N LEU A 904 41.99 13.72 54.56
CA LEU A 904 41.42 15.08 54.63
C LEU A 904 40.27 15.18 55.66
N GLU A 905 39.37 14.21 55.71
CA GLU A 905 38.29 14.15 56.71
C GLU A 905 38.82 14.00 58.15
N LYS A 906 39.96 13.34 58.36
CA LYS A 906 40.62 13.27 59.69
C LYS A 906 41.26 14.60 60.07
N THR A 907 41.80 15.35 59.10
CA THR A 907 42.33 16.70 59.32
C THR A 907 41.20 17.67 59.67
N ALA A 908 40.10 17.67 58.91
CA ALA A 908 38.90 18.45 59.20
C ALA A 908 38.35 18.21 60.62
N LYS A 909 38.31 16.94 61.07
CA LYS A 909 37.89 16.55 62.43
C LYS A 909 38.86 16.96 63.54
N ARG A 910 40.14 17.23 63.23
CA ARG A 910 41.10 17.79 64.20
C ARG A 910 40.93 19.30 64.33
N ASP A 911 40.71 20.00 63.23
CA ASP A 911 40.53 21.46 63.24
C ASP A 911 39.17 21.89 63.81
N SER A 912 38.10 21.12 63.57
CA SER A 912 36.82 21.36 64.25
C SER A 912 36.92 21.18 65.77
N LYS A 913 37.76 20.25 66.25
CA LYS A 913 38.00 20.04 67.68
C LYS A 913 38.87 21.14 68.32
N LYS A 914 39.71 21.85 67.54
CA LYS A 914 40.41 23.06 68.00
C LYS A 914 39.50 24.29 68.11
N ARG A 915 38.39 24.33 67.37
CA ARG A 915 37.46 25.48 67.37
C ARG A 915 36.56 25.60 68.62
N SER A 916 36.50 24.59 69.51
CA SER A 916 35.64 24.69 70.70
C SER A 916 36.23 25.49 71.87
N GLU A 917 37.43 26.07 71.74
CA GLU A 917 38.10 26.80 72.83
C GLU A 917 38.34 28.31 72.56
N THR A 918 38.11 28.83 71.35
CA THR A 918 38.28 30.27 71.04
C THR A 918 37.29 30.79 70.01
N SER A 919 36.61 31.90 70.33
CA SER A 919 35.53 32.50 69.53
C SER A 919 36.00 33.66 68.63
N SER A 920 36.13 33.41 67.32
CA SER A 920 36.15 34.45 66.27
C SER A 920 35.80 33.82 64.91
N PRO A 921 34.94 34.44 64.08
CA PRO A 921 34.42 33.80 62.87
C PRO A 921 35.36 33.89 61.66
N ASP A 922 35.12 32.98 60.72
CA ASP A 922 35.52 32.98 59.30
C ASP A 922 37.01 33.10 58.93
N HIS A 923 37.55 31.95 58.46
CA HIS A 923 38.11 31.79 57.10
C HIS A 923 38.69 30.39 56.87
N SER A 924 39.07 29.63 57.91
CA SER A 924 39.79 28.35 57.74
C SER A 924 38.97 27.12 57.32
N SER A 925 37.65 27.06 57.59
CA SER A 925 36.80 25.91 57.18
C SER A 925 36.73 25.78 55.65
N SER A 926 36.69 26.93 54.98
CA SER A 926 36.58 27.05 53.53
C SER A 926 37.71 26.34 52.79
N THR A 927 38.92 26.25 53.35
CA THR A 927 40.08 25.69 52.64
C THR A 927 40.02 24.17 52.55
N ILE A 928 39.70 23.47 53.66
CA ILE A 928 39.61 22.00 53.65
C ILE A 928 38.35 21.53 52.90
N GLU A 929 37.27 22.29 52.96
CA GLU A 929 36.07 22.04 52.14
C GLU A 929 36.37 22.23 50.64
N GLN A 930 37.17 23.23 50.26
CA GLN A 930 37.67 23.40 48.88
C GLN A 930 38.62 22.28 48.44
N GLU A 931 39.52 21.80 49.31
CA GLU A 931 40.41 20.66 49.01
C GLU A 931 39.63 19.35 48.82
N LEU A 932 38.60 19.11 49.63
CA LEU A 932 37.69 17.96 49.45
C LEU A 932 36.89 18.07 48.15
N ALA A 933 36.34 19.24 47.83
CA ALA A 933 35.64 19.47 46.57
C ALA A 933 36.57 19.33 45.34
N ALA A 934 37.82 19.78 45.45
CA ALA A 934 38.83 19.61 44.41
C ALA A 934 39.20 18.13 44.21
N LEU A 935 39.35 17.36 45.28
CA LEU A 935 39.61 15.92 45.21
C LEU A 935 38.42 15.14 44.63
N ASP A 936 37.19 15.50 44.98
CA ASP A 936 35.96 14.92 44.42
C ASP A 936 35.83 15.24 42.91
N SER A 937 36.26 16.45 42.50
CA SER A 937 36.34 16.84 41.08
C SER A 937 37.45 16.09 40.32
N GLU A 938 38.65 15.96 40.89
CA GLU A 938 39.78 15.22 40.31
C GLU A 938 39.41 13.74 40.10
N MET A 939 38.75 13.13 41.10
CA MET A 939 38.22 11.77 41.02
C MET A 939 37.18 11.62 39.92
N SER A 940 36.21 12.54 39.87
CA SER A 940 35.16 12.53 38.85
C SER A 940 35.73 12.63 37.44
N GLN A 941 36.72 13.52 37.22
CA GLN A 941 37.40 13.66 35.94
C GLN A 941 38.15 12.38 35.55
N LYS A 942 38.96 11.80 36.44
CA LYS A 942 39.70 10.55 36.17
C LYS A 942 38.78 9.37 35.85
N LEU A 943 37.61 9.30 36.49
CA LEU A 943 36.61 8.28 36.18
C LEU A 943 35.99 8.48 34.78
N VAL A 944 35.72 9.72 34.37
CA VAL A 944 35.24 10.02 33.01
C VAL A 944 36.30 9.64 31.97
N GLU A 945 37.55 10.08 32.14
CA GLU A 945 38.66 9.76 31.23
C GLU A 945 38.90 8.23 31.13
N LEU A 946 38.85 7.51 32.25
CA LEU A 946 38.98 6.04 32.24
C LEU A 946 37.82 5.37 31.49
N LYS A 947 36.59 5.86 31.69
CA LYS A 947 35.37 5.33 31.03
C LYS A 947 35.38 5.59 29.53
N GLU A 948 35.76 6.79 29.09
CA GLU A 948 35.92 7.12 27.67
C GLU A 948 36.98 6.24 27.01
N LYS A 949 38.13 6.06 27.68
CA LYS A 949 39.20 5.16 27.23
C LYS A 949 38.74 3.70 27.13
N GLN A 950 37.97 3.22 28.11
CA GLN A 950 37.37 1.88 28.07
C GLN A 950 36.41 1.74 26.88
N GLN A 951 35.52 2.71 26.68
CA GLN A 951 34.55 2.73 25.59
C GLN A 951 35.23 2.72 24.22
N GLN A 952 36.27 3.55 24.01
CA GLN A 952 37.00 3.59 22.75
C GLN A 952 37.76 2.28 22.48
N GLN A 953 38.38 1.68 23.49
CA GLN A 953 39.09 0.40 23.32
C GLN A 953 38.13 -0.77 23.06
N LEU A 954 36.96 -0.79 23.70
CA LEU A 954 35.89 -1.76 23.41
C LEU A 954 35.32 -1.57 21.99
N LEU A 955 35.13 -0.33 21.54
CA LEU A 955 34.70 -0.04 20.17
C LEU A 955 35.70 -0.56 19.14
N ASN A 956 37.00 -0.33 19.35
CA ASN A 956 38.06 -0.82 18.47
C ASN A 956 38.09 -2.36 18.43
N LEU A 957 37.99 -3.05 19.57
CA LEU A 957 37.89 -4.52 19.62
C LEU A 957 36.63 -5.05 18.92
N ARG A 958 35.50 -4.32 19.01
CA ARG A 958 34.25 -4.69 18.34
C ARG A 958 34.35 -4.52 16.83
N GLN A 959 35.03 -3.48 16.35
CA GLN A 959 35.37 -3.30 14.94
C GLN A 959 36.33 -4.40 14.46
N GLU A 960 37.38 -4.73 15.21
CA GLU A 960 38.29 -5.84 14.90
C GLU A 960 37.55 -7.19 14.80
N GLN A 961 36.63 -7.46 15.73
CA GLN A 961 35.75 -8.64 15.68
C GLN A 961 34.88 -8.62 14.42
N TYR A 962 34.24 -7.49 14.10
CA TYR A 962 33.34 -7.38 12.96
C TYR A 962 34.08 -7.62 11.63
N TYR A 963 35.22 -6.95 11.42
CA TYR A 963 35.98 -7.09 10.17
C TYR A 963 36.63 -8.47 10.04
N SER A 964 37.16 -9.06 11.12
CA SER A 964 37.75 -10.41 11.07
C SER A 964 36.68 -11.48 10.81
N GLU A 965 35.51 -11.40 11.45
CA GLU A 965 34.40 -12.29 11.14
C GLU A 965 33.87 -12.10 9.70
N LYS A 966 33.74 -10.85 9.22
CA LYS A 966 33.28 -10.55 7.85
C LYS A 966 34.24 -11.12 6.81
N TYR A 967 35.54 -10.96 7.02
CA TYR A 967 36.59 -11.53 6.16
C TYR A 967 36.56 -13.06 6.16
N GLN A 968 36.54 -13.69 7.34
CA GLN A 968 36.53 -15.15 7.46
C GLN A 968 35.28 -15.76 6.81
N LYS A 969 34.09 -15.17 7.03
CA LYS A 969 32.83 -15.60 6.38
C LYS A 969 32.91 -15.48 4.86
N ARG A 970 33.52 -14.41 4.32
CA ARG A 970 33.68 -14.19 2.86
C ARG A 970 34.57 -15.26 2.22
N GLU A 971 35.72 -15.59 2.83
CA GLU A 971 36.57 -16.69 2.34
C GLU A 971 35.92 -18.07 2.52
N HIS A 972 35.20 -18.30 3.62
CA HIS A 972 34.41 -19.53 3.83
C HIS A 972 33.34 -19.74 2.75
N ILE A 973 32.59 -18.69 2.38
CA ILE A 973 31.58 -18.76 1.31
C ILE A 973 32.24 -19.05 -0.05
N LYS A 974 33.32 -18.34 -0.39
CA LYS A 974 34.09 -18.57 -1.62
C LYS A 974 34.59 -20.02 -1.75
N LEU A 975 35.12 -20.58 -0.67
CA LEU A 975 35.55 -21.98 -0.63
C LEU A 975 34.39 -22.98 -0.68
N LEU A 976 33.24 -22.69 -0.05
CA LEU A 976 32.05 -23.55 -0.12
C LEU A 976 31.46 -23.56 -1.53
N ILE A 977 31.33 -22.40 -2.20
CA ILE A 977 30.82 -22.33 -3.58
C ILE A 977 31.75 -23.09 -4.52
N GLN A 978 33.06 -22.85 -4.46
CA GLN A 978 34.02 -23.63 -5.26
C GLN A 978 33.83 -25.13 -5.01
N LYS A 979 33.68 -25.54 -3.74
CA LYS A 979 33.54 -26.96 -3.44
C LYS A 979 32.20 -27.56 -3.88
N LEU A 980 31.13 -26.77 -3.90
CA LEU A 980 29.83 -27.17 -4.43
C LEU A 980 29.88 -27.31 -5.95
N THR A 981 30.57 -26.41 -6.65
CA THR A 981 30.85 -26.51 -8.09
C THR A 981 31.60 -27.81 -8.39
N ASP A 982 32.75 -28.07 -7.75
CA ASP A 982 33.53 -29.30 -7.97
C ASP A 982 32.67 -30.57 -7.86
N VAL A 983 31.81 -30.62 -6.82
CA VAL A 983 30.93 -31.74 -6.51
C VAL A 983 29.79 -31.85 -7.54
N ALA A 984 29.24 -30.74 -8.00
CA ALA A 984 28.25 -30.71 -9.08
C ALA A 984 28.84 -31.25 -10.39
N GLU A 985 30.08 -30.90 -10.74
CA GLU A 985 30.75 -31.43 -11.94
C GLU A 985 30.98 -32.95 -11.85
N GLU A 986 31.45 -33.44 -10.69
CA GLU A 986 31.66 -34.87 -10.44
C GLU A 986 30.34 -35.66 -10.55
N CYS A 987 29.25 -35.16 -9.95
CA CYS A 987 27.93 -35.78 -10.04
C CYS A 987 27.35 -35.74 -11.47
N GLN A 988 27.48 -34.61 -12.18
CA GLN A 988 27.07 -34.47 -13.58
C GLN A 988 27.76 -35.50 -14.47
N ASN A 989 29.08 -35.63 -14.37
CA ASN A 989 29.87 -36.59 -15.15
C ASN A 989 29.43 -38.04 -14.89
N ASN A 990 29.17 -38.38 -13.62
CA ASN A 990 28.67 -39.69 -13.22
C ASN A 990 27.24 -39.97 -13.74
N GLN A 991 26.36 -38.97 -13.76
CA GLN A 991 24.99 -39.09 -14.30
C GLN A 991 24.98 -39.26 -15.82
N LEU A 992 25.78 -38.47 -16.55
CA LEU A 992 25.93 -38.60 -18.00
C LEU A 992 26.53 -39.95 -18.41
N LYS A 993 27.48 -40.49 -17.64
CA LYS A 993 28.02 -41.84 -17.87
C LYS A 993 26.94 -42.92 -17.69
N LYS A 994 26.16 -42.87 -16.59
CA LYS A 994 25.03 -43.79 -16.36
C LYS A 994 23.96 -43.69 -17.44
N LEU A 995 23.65 -42.49 -17.93
CA LEU A 995 22.69 -42.30 -19.01
C LEU A 995 23.17 -42.99 -20.30
N LYS A 996 24.44 -42.82 -20.69
CA LYS A 996 25.03 -43.52 -21.86
C LYS A 996 24.94 -45.04 -21.73
N GLU A 997 25.30 -45.58 -20.57
CA GLU A 997 25.20 -47.03 -20.28
C GLU A 997 23.75 -47.55 -20.36
N THR A 998 22.75 -46.74 -19.98
CA THR A 998 21.33 -47.07 -20.14
C THR A 998 20.89 -47.03 -21.60
N CYS A 999 21.25 -45.97 -22.34
CA CYS A 999 20.93 -45.84 -23.77
C CYS A 999 21.50 -47.02 -24.60
N GLU A 1000 22.71 -47.48 -24.28
CA GLU A 1000 23.29 -48.68 -24.89
C GLU A 1000 22.50 -49.97 -24.61
N LYS A 1001 22.00 -50.14 -23.38
CA LYS A 1001 21.17 -51.29 -23.00
C LYS A 1001 19.85 -51.28 -23.76
N GLU A 1002 19.18 -50.12 -23.84
CA GLU A 1002 17.95 -49.93 -24.62
C GLU A 1002 18.16 -50.27 -26.10
N LYS A 1003 19.25 -49.80 -26.74
CA LYS A 1003 19.57 -50.17 -28.13
C LYS A 1003 19.81 -51.68 -28.29
N LYS A 1004 20.51 -52.32 -27.35
CA LYS A 1004 20.73 -53.79 -27.34
C LYS A 1004 19.42 -54.57 -27.17
N GLU A 1005 18.47 -54.09 -26.36
CA GLU A 1005 17.15 -54.72 -26.20
C GLU A 1005 16.24 -54.52 -27.41
N LEU A 1006 16.19 -53.31 -27.99
CA LEU A 1006 15.41 -53.06 -29.20
C LEU A 1006 15.89 -53.97 -30.33
N LYS A 1007 17.21 -54.11 -30.52
CA LYS A 1007 17.79 -55.05 -31.51
C LYS A 1007 17.30 -56.49 -31.29
N LYS A 1008 17.38 -57.01 -30.06
CA LYS A 1008 16.86 -58.35 -29.72
C LYS A 1008 15.35 -58.51 -30.02
N LYS A 1009 14.53 -57.49 -29.73
CA LYS A 1009 13.09 -57.51 -30.03
C LYS A 1009 12.80 -57.49 -31.54
N MET A 1010 13.59 -56.74 -32.31
CA MET A 1010 13.47 -56.68 -33.77
C MET A 1010 13.91 -57.98 -34.45
N ASP A 1011 15.01 -58.58 -33.98
CA ASP A 1011 15.48 -59.88 -34.46
C ASP A 1011 14.44 -60.98 -34.17
N LYS A 1012 13.86 -61.00 -32.95
CA LYS A 1012 12.76 -61.93 -32.61
C LYS A 1012 11.54 -61.75 -33.53
N LYS A 1013 11.08 -60.51 -33.77
CA LYS A 1013 9.95 -60.24 -34.68
C LYS A 1013 10.23 -60.67 -36.13
N ARG A 1014 11.48 -60.56 -36.60
CA ARG A 1014 11.86 -61.06 -37.95
C ARG A 1014 11.73 -62.57 -38.08
N GLN A 1015 11.98 -63.32 -37.00
CA GLN A 1015 11.83 -64.77 -36.98
C GLN A 1015 10.36 -65.24 -37.08
N GLU A 1016 9.40 -64.43 -36.63
CA GLU A 1016 8.01 -64.83 -36.40
C GLU A 1016 7.07 -64.66 -37.63
N LYS A 1017 7.57 -64.15 -38.77
CA LYS A 1017 6.84 -64.03 -40.07
C LYS A 1017 5.39 -63.48 -39.96
N ILE A 1018 5.18 -62.43 -39.18
CA ILE A 1018 3.89 -61.74 -39.10
C ILE A 1018 3.76 -60.73 -40.25
N THR A 1019 2.80 -60.96 -41.14
CA THR A 1019 2.52 -60.13 -42.31
C THR A 1019 1.42 -59.11 -42.01
N GLU A 1020 1.68 -58.14 -41.12
CA GLU A 1020 0.88 -56.91 -41.01
C GLU A 1020 1.60 -55.85 -40.15
N ILE A 1021 1.19 -54.58 -40.29
CA ILE A 1021 1.82 -53.35 -39.78
C ILE A 1021 3.02 -52.85 -40.62
N HIS A 1022 2.72 -51.89 -41.49
CA HIS A 1022 3.68 -51.15 -42.31
C HIS A 1022 4.30 -49.98 -41.53
N ILE A 1023 5.17 -50.29 -40.56
CA ILE A 1023 6.09 -49.32 -39.94
C ILE A 1023 7.48 -49.91 -40.10
N THR A 1024 8.40 -49.16 -40.71
CA THR A 1024 9.71 -49.70 -41.07
C THR A 1024 10.60 -49.86 -39.84
N ALA A 1025 11.57 -50.77 -39.91
CA ALA A 1025 12.55 -50.96 -38.83
C ALA A 1025 13.41 -49.69 -38.57
N GLN A 1026 13.49 -48.79 -39.56
CA GLN A 1026 14.13 -47.48 -39.41
C GLN A 1026 13.31 -46.56 -38.50
N ASP A 1027 11.98 -46.48 -38.66
CA ASP A 1027 11.13 -45.54 -37.92
C ASP A 1027 11.23 -45.74 -36.38
N PHE A 1028 11.19 -47.00 -35.92
CA PHE A 1028 11.35 -47.32 -34.49
C PHE A 1028 12.77 -47.06 -33.96
N SER A 1029 13.79 -47.22 -34.81
CA SER A 1029 15.18 -46.95 -34.42
C SER A 1029 15.41 -45.44 -34.31
N GLN A 1030 14.89 -44.66 -35.27
CA GLN A 1030 14.91 -43.20 -35.28
C GLN A 1030 14.17 -42.63 -34.08
N LEU A 1031 12.97 -43.11 -33.78
CA LEU A 1031 12.19 -42.68 -32.60
C LEU A 1031 12.91 -42.97 -31.27
N LEU A 1032 13.66 -44.07 -31.17
CA LEU A 1032 14.48 -44.34 -29.98
C LEU A 1032 15.68 -43.38 -29.88
N GLU A 1033 16.37 -43.10 -30.99
CA GLU A 1033 17.51 -42.18 -31.00
C GLU A 1033 17.10 -40.73 -30.74
N ASP A 1034 15.95 -40.29 -31.27
CA ASP A 1034 15.36 -38.99 -30.96
C ASP A 1034 14.94 -38.89 -29.48
N ALA A 1035 14.35 -39.96 -28.91
CA ALA A 1035 13.99 -40.00 -27.49
C ALA A 1035 15.22 -39.99 -26.56
N GLN A 1036 16.27 -40.72 -26.92
CA GLN A 1036 17.54 -40.72 -26.18
C GLN A 1036 18.25 -39.36 -26.27
N SER A 1037 18.23 -38.72 -27.43
CA SER A 1037 18.81 -37.38 -27.64
C SER A 1037 18.08 -36.32 -26.80
N LYS A 1038 16.74 -36.25 -26.89
CA LYS A 1038 15.91 -35.34 -26.07
C LYS A 1038 16.09 -35.56 -24.57
N ARG A 1039 16.29 -36.80 -24.14
CA ARG A 1039 16.57 -37.13 -22.73
C ARG A 1039 17.95 -36.66 -22.29
N GLN A 1040 18.97 -36.76 -23.16
CA GLN A 1040 20.30 -36.23 -22.88
C GLN A 1040 20.30 -34.70 -22.84
N GLU A 1041 19.61 -34.04 -23.77
CA GLU A 1041 19.42 -32.58 -23.77
C GLU A 1041 18.74 -32.10 -22.48
N LYS A 1042 17.58 -32.68 -22.12
CA LYS A 1042 16.84 -32.37 -20.89
C LYS A 1042 17.69 -32.54 -19.61
N LEU A 1043 18.60 -33.51 -19.58
CA LEU A 1043 19.51 -33.71 -18.43
C LEU A 1043 20.64 -32.66 -18.40
N VAL A 1044 21.24 -32.36 -19.55
CA VAL A 1044 22.30 -31.34 -19.69
C VAL A 1044 21.75 -29.94 -19.39
N GLU A 1045 20.52 -29.64 -19.79
CA GLU A 1045 19.85 -28.38 -19.49
C GLU A 1045 19.58 -28.22 -17.99
N LYS A 1046 19.04 -29.25 -17.32
CA LYS A 1046 18.94 -29.25 -15.84
C LYS A 1046 20.30 -29.07 -15.15
N HIS A 1047 21.37 -29.68 -15.66
CA HIS A 1047 22.71 -29.45 -15.10
C HIS A 1047 23.20 -28.01 -15.31
N LYS A 1048 22.82 -27.37 -16.42
CA LYS A 1048 23.11 -25.95 -16.69
C LYS A 1048 22.33 -25.02 -15.75
N GLU A 1049 21.06 -25.33 -15.48
CA GLU A 1049 20.23 -24.64 -14.47
C GLU A 1049 20.86 -24.75 -13.07
N ILE A 1050 21.26 -25.95 -12.64
CA ILE A 1050 21.91 -26.17 -11.34
C ILE A 1050 23.24 -25.41 -11.24
N ARG A 1051 24.06 -25.42 -12.30
CA ARG A 1051 25.30 -24.63 -12.36
C ARG A 1051 25.02 -23.12 -12.25
N GLN A 1052 23.97 -22.63 -12.90
CA GLN A 1052 23.58 -21.23 -12.80
C GLN A 1052 23.11 -20.89 -11.38
N GLN A 1053 22.28 -21.72 -10.76
CA GLN A 1053 21.84 -21.55 -9.37
C GLN A 1053 23.02 -21.53 -8.37
N ILE A 1054 24.05 -22.38 -8.57
CA ILE A 1054 25.28 -22.35 -7.76
C ILE A 1054 26.07 -21.04 -7.97
N LEU A 1055 26.04 -20.47 -9.18
CA LEU A 1055 26.64 -19.16 -9.47
C LEU A 1055 25.78 -17.99 -8.93
N ASP A 1056 24.46 -18.15 -8.83
CA ASP A 1056 23.55 -17.16 -8.26
C ASP A 1056 23.57 -17.16 -6.72
N GLU A 1057 23.93 -18.29 -6.08
CA GLU A 1057 24.30 -18.35 -4.65
C GLU A 1057 25.61 -17.58 -4.34
N LYS A 1058 26.36 -17.13 -5.35
CA LYS A 1058 27.55 -16.31 -5.15
C LYS A 1058 27.13 -14.90 -4.70
N PRO A 1059 27.44 -14.48 -3.46
CA PRO A 1059 27.11 -13.14 -3.01
C PRO A 1059 27.75 -12.12 -3.95
N LYS A 1060 26.97 -11.13 -4.42
CA LYS A 1060 27.45 -10.08 -5.33
C LYS A 1060 28.55 -9.27 -4.63
N VAL A 1061 29.81 -9.62 -4.91
CA VAL A 1061 31.01 -9.07 -4.25
C VAL A 1061 31.23 -7.56 -4.53
N LYS A 1062 30.39 -6.93 -5.35
CA LYS A 1062 30.44 -5.49 -5.67
C LYS A 1062 29.56 -4.60 -4.75
N SER A 1063 28.88 -5.14 -3.74
CA SER A 1063 27.99 -4.34 -2.86
C SER A 1063 28.12 -4.65 -1.36
N PHE A 1064 29.33 -4.93 -0.85
CA PHE A 1064 29.58 -5.24 0.57
C PHE A 1064 30.98 -4.87 1.09
#